data_AF-A0A821CRY5-F1
#
_entry.id   AF-A0A821CRY5-F1
#
_cell.length_a   1.000
_cell.length_b   1.000
_cell.length_c   1.000
_cell.angle_alpha   90.00
_cell.angle_beta   90.00
_cell.angle_gamma   90.00
#
_symmetry.space_group_name_H-M   'P 1'
#
loop_
_entity.id
_entity.type
_entity.pdbx_description
1 polymer ?
#
loop_
_entity_poly.entity_id
_entity_poly.type
_entity_poly.pdbx_seq_one_letter_code
_entity_poly.pdbx_strand_id
1 'polypeptide(L)'
;MGIDVLKRISVLNDVLADSTIMSYSQCQLKFADKKLKTTLETIAGELKIIERAVLRQDLLKNIDVRWNKRFISYNIVDDGIEAHFDDGSSVKGTLLVGCDGSKSVVRAQLVPNLCRQDTGVVLVAGTLEPNEQLGQIRQLIENSLVQVLGDQSHALFLISVGQFWFWSLSWATECTIESSLSPEELLDKVRTNFTNEEIVRLMELSLSSARLTPLRLYSSPLLKVNPFPNNPRVTLIGDATHLMTIQRGMGANTTFADALDLTDVIHRGSTQSLLGNYEEKIFQRGFQAVQDSFNSTRMIRLSGVKVKCWCDIRVSVDRVKGGYNVSVTDRVWLRSSHTSLYADERWYSSDDGSLPLIDTRLDQGNDENLGEWNETQLIYSLIRSGIQTNVTGRVRQWRSISAITLHLDIGNEPLTSSDSLSMDEVRTVFPSFNIERIDMNDQQGYFTYADYMMGDMGKHAGTWDSSSKIIQSGIKAGPIVLFNLAKRAQGDVLILSPFSRFMATSLSQRANVLEYDVMGSVSIVPANYNHSMIVFYSSHGVNEAMREWGQSMRRAFNRTMEHRLHDITVNYLGYYTDNSGYYYYHTETEMNYEETMISISQKISLPFHYIQIDSWWYYKGFGNDVSEWSSRPDIFPDGLPAVHRRMKYIPLAAHNRYWAADTIYSTNYTFVIDHINGKALPISNDSFWIDLFGEASQNWGLILYEQDWLNVQTIDFIPTRTDIHLGQRWLTSMSKAAEHIGVNIQYCMSLPRHALQTLEIPRVAQARVSDDYAVHLRQQDSQWTIGVSSMLADAIGVAPYKVVFWSNSIEPGAPYRAPVMEPVPDREILIATLSTGPVASGDAINYTDVKRIMRCCSEDGAILKPDRPITMIDALVADWVQNNGVSQGELYSTRSIL
;
A
#
# COMPACT_ATOMS: atom_id res chain seq x y z
N MET A 1 0.92 -25.55 -15.84
CA MET A 1 2.34 -25.74 -15.48
C MET A 1 2.71 -27.20 -15.23
N GLY A 2 2.34 -27.85 -14.12
CA GLY A 2 2.77 -29.24 -13.86
C GLY A 2 2.30 -30.25 -14.92
N ILE A 3 1.05 -30.13 -15.37
CA ILE A 3 0.50 -30.89 -16.50
C ILE A 3 1.35 -30.70 -17.76
N ASP A 4 1.80 -29.48 -18.04
CA ASP A 4 2.59 -29.18 -19.24
C ASP A 4 3.98 -29.84 -19.20
N VAL A 5 4.60 -29.90 -18.02
CA VAL A 5 5.87 -30.61 -17.83
C VAL A 5 5.67 -32.11 -18.03
N LEU A 6 4.64 -32.70 -17.41
CA LEU A 6 4.34 -34.13 -17.56
C LEU A 6 4.02 -34.50 -19.03
N LYS A 7 3.36 -33.60 -19.79
CA LYS A 7 3.16 -33.76 -21.24
C LYS A 7 4.49 -33.82 -21.99
N ARG A 8 5.40 -32.89 -21.68
CA ARG A 8 6.71 -32.77 -22.38
C ARG A 8 7.58 -34.01 -22.21
N ILE A 9 7.54 -34.66 -21.05
CA ILE A 9 8.33 -35.88 -20.79
C ILE A 9 7.60 -37.17 -21.20
N SER A 10 6.45 -37.08 -21.87
CA SER A 10 5.61 -38.22 -22.30
C SER A 10 5.09 -39.14 -21.19
N VAL A 11 5.35 -38.81 -19.92
CA VAL A 11 4.86 -39.57 -18.75
C VAL A 11 3.38 -39.30 -18.50
N LEU A 12 2.83 -38.16 -18.95
CA LEU A 12 1.41 -37.88 -18.72
C LEU A 12 0.51 -38.93 -19.37
N ASN A 13 0.80 -39.40 -20.58
CA ASN A 13 -0.06 -40.40 -21.23
C ASN A 13 0.00 -41.76 -20.53
N ASP A 14 1.16 -42.13 -20.00
CA ASP A 14 1.33 -43.35 -19.20
C ASP A 14 0.62 -43.24 -17.85
N VAL A 15 0.72 -42.09 -17.18
CA VAL A 15 0.01 -41.77 -15.94
C VAL A 15 -1.51 -41.72 -16.18
N LEU A 16 -1.95 -41.17 -17.32
CA LEU A 16 -3.37 -41.08 -17.72
C LEU A 16 -3.97 -42.39 -18.25
N ALA A 17 -3.15 -43.37 -18.61
CA ALA A 17 -3.62 -44.69 -19.06
C ALA A 17 -4.16 -45.54 -17.89
N ASP A 18 -3.85 -45.16 -16.64
CA ASP A 18 -4.38 -45.80 -15.44
C ASP A 18 -5.75 -45.20 -15.05
N SER A 19 -6.75 -46.07 -14.93
CA SER A 19 -8.19 -45.76 -14.90
C SER A 19 -8.71 -45.02 -13.65
N THR A 20 -7.83 -44.51 -12.79
CA THR A 20 -8.15 -43.96 -11.46
C THR A 20 -8.01 -42.45 -11.34
N ILE A 21 -7.67 -41.73 -12.43
CA ILE A 21 -7.48 -40.28 -12.41
C ILE A 21 -8.80 -39.53 -12.61
N MET A 22 -9.13 -38.66 -11.65
CA MET A 22 -10.20 -37.68 -11.83
C MET A 22 -9.64 -36.43 -12.50
N SER A 23 -10.23 -36.11 -13.65
CA SER A 23 -9.91 -34.94 -14.46
C SER A 23 -11.14 -34.04 -14.49
N TYR A 24 -11.01 -32.84 -13.95
CA TYR A 24 -12.03 -31.80 -14.05
C TYR A 24 -11.58 -30.80 -15.11
N SER A 25 -12.33 -30.70 -16.21
CA SER A 25 -12.06 -29.70 -17.25
C SER A 25 -12.34 -28.27 -16.76
N GLN A 26 -13.27 -28.13 -15.82
CA GLN A 26 -13.62 -26.88 -15.13
C GLN A 26 -13.85 -27.16 -13.65
N CYS A 27 -12.77 -27.22 -12.86
CA CYS A 27 -12.90 -27.30 -11.40
C CYS A 27 -13.28 -25.93 -10.84
N GLN A 28 -14.17 -25.91 -9.86
CA GLN A 28 -14.50 -24.71 -9.10
C GLN A 28 -13.64 -24.64 -7.84
N LEU A 29 -13.22 -23.44 -7.43
CA LEU A 29 -12.69 -23.16 -6.10
C LEU A 29 -13.77 -22.45 -5.31
N LYS A 30 -14.26 -23.10 -4.26
CA LYS A 30 -15.33 -22.60 -3.39
C LYS A 30 -14.79 -22.29 -2.00
N PHE A 31 -15.10 -21.11 -1.49
CA PHE A 31 -14.97 -20.79 -0.08
C PHE A 31 -16.36 -20.79 0.54
N ALA A 32 -16.50 -21.45 1.68
CA ALA A 32 -17.72 -21.50 2.45
C ALA A 32 -17.49 -21.04 3.90
N ASP A 33 -18.53 -20.53 4.53
CA ASP A 33 -18.48 -20.19 5.96
C ASP A 33 -18.68 -21.43 6.85
N LYS A 34 -18.59 -21.23 8.17
CA LYS A 34 -18.83 -22.24 9.21
C LYS A 34 -20.23 -22.87 9.21
N LYS A 35 -21.13 -22.41 8.32
CA LYS A 35 -22.47 -22.97 8.10
C LYS A 35 -22.57 -23.75 6.78
N LEU A 36 -21.46 -23.99 6.07
CA LEU A 36 -21.39 -24.54 4.71
C LEU A 36 -22.07 -23.67 3.64
N LYS A 37 -22.32 -22.38 3.92
CA LYS A 37 -22.83 -21.49 2.90
C LYS A 37 -21.67 -21.03 2.03
N THR A 38 -21.74 -21.28 0.72
CA THR A 38 -20.77 -20.76 -0.24
C THR A 38 -20.78 -19.23 -0.20
N THR A 39 -19.60 -18.66 -0.04
CA THR A 39 -19.39 -17.23 0.11
C THR A 39 -18.55 -16.63 -1.01
N LEU A 40 -17.72 -17.44 -1.66
CA LEU A 40 -16.97 -17.10 -2.87
C LEU A 40 -16.86 -18.35 -3.73
N GLU A 41 -17.00 -18.17 -5.04
CA GLU A 41 -16.82 -19.23 -6.02
C GLU A 41 -16.09 -18.66 -7.24
N THR A 42 -15.07 -19.36 -7.70
CA THR A 42 -14.32 -18.98 -8.90
C THR A 42 -13.90 -20.21 -9.70
N ILE A 43 -13.58 -20.03 -10.98
CA ILE A 43 -13.11 -21.10 -11.85
C ILE A 43 -11.61 -21.31 -11.60
N ALA A 44 -11.24 -22.50 -11.14
CA ALA A 44 -9.85 -22.91 -10.91
C ALA A 44 -9.17 -23.47 -12.17
N GLY A 45 -9.93 -23.64 -13.27
CA GLY A 45 -9.44 -24.18 -14.54
C GLY A 45 -9.40 -25.72 -14.56
N GLU A 46 -8.51 -26.28 -15.38
CA GLU A 46 -8.32 -27.73 -15.47
C GLU A 46 -7.55 -28.24 -14.25
N LEU A 47 -8.15 -29.18 -13.51
CA LEU A 47 -7.52 -29.85 -12.37
C LEU A 47 -7.43 -31.35 -12.64
N LYS A 48 -6.24 -31.91 -12.43
CA LYS A 48 -6.01 -33.36 -12.42
C LYS A 48 -5.55 -33.78 -11.04
N ILE A 49 -6.30 -34.70 -10.43
CA ILE A 49 -5.94 -35.29 -9.14
C ILE A 49 -5.25 -36.62 -9.43
N ILE A 50 -3.97 -36.71 -9.05
CA ILE A 50 -3.13 -37.86 -9.33
C ILE A 50 -2.65 -38.44 -7.99
N GLU A 51 -2.77 -39.74 -7.82
CA GLU A 51 -2.24 -40.41 -6.65
C GLU A 51 -0.70 -40.32 -6.63
N ARG A 52 -0.15 -39.87 -5.50
CA ARG A 52 1.30 -39.68 -5.34
C ARG A 52 2.08 -40.97 -5.58
N ALA A 53 1.57 -42.12 -5.13
CA ALA A 53 2.25 -43.40 -5.26
C ALA A 53 2.40 -43.82 -6.74
N VAL A 54 1.31 -43.70 -7.52
CA VAL A 54 1.27 -43.97 -8.96
C VAL A 54 2.23 -43.03 -9.70
N LEU A 55 2.10 -41.73 -9.47
CA LEU A 55 2.98 -40.73 -10.09
C LEU A 55 4.47 -41.00 -9.80
N ARG A 56 4.79 -41.37 -8.56
CA ARG A 56 6.17 -41.73 -8.19
C ARG A 56 6.64 -42.99 -8.91
N GLN A 57 5.81 -44.02 -8.98
CA GLN A 57 6.16 -45.27 -9.68
C GLN A 57 6.48 -45.01 -11.15
N ASP A 58 5.68 -44.18 -11.83
CA ASP A 58 5.92 -43.84 -13.23
C ASP A 58 7.18 -42.99 -13.43
N LEU A 59 7.42 -42.02 -12.56
CA LEU A 59 8.62 -41.18 -12.61
C LEU A 59 9.92 -41.96 -12.31
N LEU A 60 9.84 -43.15 -11.69
CA LEU A 60 11.01 -43.98 -11.39
C LEU A 60 11.43 -44.91 -12.56
N LYS A 61 10.63 -44.99 -13.63
CA LYS A 61 10.95 -45.82 -14.80
C LYS A 61 12.28 -45.38 -15.41
N ASN A 62 13.16 -46.34 -15.69
CA ASN A 62 14.48 -46.14 -16.32
C ASN A 62 15.47 -45.27 -15.52
N ILE A 63 15.33 -45.18 -14.19
CA ILE A 63 16.29 -44.52 -13.30
C ILE A 63 17.00 -45.58 -12.45
N ASP A 64 18.34 -45.52 -12.35
CA ASP A 64 19.11 -46.37 -11.43
C ASP A 64 18.95 -45.85 -9.99
N VAL A 65 18.00 -46.42 -9.25
CA VAL A 65 17.69 -46.01 -7.88
C VAL A 65 18.35 -46.95 -6.89
N ARG A 66 19.23 -46.40 -6.04
CA ARG A 66 19.85 -47.13 -4.93
C ARG A 66 19.08 -46.89 -3.64
N TRP A 67 18.19 -47.83 -3.31
CA TRP A 67 17.40 -47.81 -2.08
C TRP A 67 18.27 -48.06 -0.84
N ASN A 68 17.76 -47.68 0.34
CA ASN A 68 18.43 -47.85 1.63
C ASN A 68 19.80 -47.17 1.73
N LYS A 69 20.00 -46.07 0.96
CA LYS A 69 21.18 -45.22 1.01
C LYS A 69 20.81 -43.86 1.59
N ARG A 70 21.00 -43.66 2.89
CA ARG A 70 20.69 -42.37 3.54
C ARG A 70 21.93 -41.47 3.47
N PHE A 71 21.79 -40.36 2.75
CA PHE A 71 22.84 -39.35 2.63
C PHE A 71 23.19 -38.72 3.99
N ILE A 72 24.48 -38.53 4.26
CA ILE A 72 25.00 -37.84 5.46
C ILE A 72 25.72 -36.55 5.09
N SER A 73 26.64 -36.59 4.14
CA SER A 73 27.47 -35.44 3.76
C SER A 73 28.09 -35.62 2.39
N TYR A 74 28.64 -34.55 1.83
CA TYR A 74 29.44 -34.60 0.61
C TYR A 74 30.79 -33.92 0.78
N ASN A 75 31.78 -34.31 -0.02
CA ASN A 75 33.05 -33.60 -0.19
C ASN A 75 33.22 -33.20 -1.65
N ILE A 76 33.65 -31.96 -1.90
CA ILE A 76 34.11 -31.56 -3.23
C ILE A 76 35.53 -32.10 -3.40
N VAL A 77 35.77 -32.82 -4.50
CA VAL A 77 37.08 -33.38 -4.86
C VAL A 77 37.53 -32.79 -6.20
N ASP A 78 38.81 -32.88 -6.54
CA ASP A 78 39.40 -32.18 -7.69
C ASP A 78 38.63 -32.42 -9.01
N ASP A 79 38.17 -33.66 -9.22
CA ASP A 79 37.47 -34.11 -10.43
C ASP A 79 35.93 -34.19 -10.29
N GLY A 80 35.36 -33.87 -9.12
CA GLY A 80 33.94 -34.14 -8.89
C GLY A 80 33.41 -33.85 -7.48
N ILE A 81 32.44 -34.66 -7.09
CA ILE A 81 31.85 -34.67 -5.76
C ILE A 81 31.76 -36.11 -5.27
N GLU A 82 32.03 -36.32 -4.00
CA GLU A 82 31.86 -37.59 -3.33
C GLU A 82 30.78 -37.48 -2.26
N ALA A 83 29.70 -38.25 -2.40
CA ALA A 83 28.60 -38.33 -1.45
C ALA A 83 28.79 -39.53 -0.51
N HIS A 84 28.55 -39.32 0.79
CA HIS A 84 28.72 -40.30 1.86
C HIS A 84 27.39 -40.71 2.46
N PHE A 85 27.25 -42.00 2.79
CA PHE A 85 26.01 -42.59 3.31
C PHE A 85 26.20 -43.17 4.71
N ASP A 86 25.09 -43.39 5.42
CA ASP A 86 25.07 -43.89 6.80
C ASP A 86 25.54 -45.33 6.99
N ASP A 87 25.55 -46.12 5.93
CA ASP A 87 26.12 -47.47 5.91
C ASP A 87 27.65 -47.49 5.71
N GLY A 88 28.28 -46.31 5.65
CA GLY A 88 29.72 -46.13 5.45
C GLY A 88 30.18 -46.20 3.99
N SER A 89 29.26 -46.41 3.04
CA SER A 89 29.60 -46.36 1.61
C SER A 89 29.71 -44.92 1.09
N SER A 90 30.43 -44.74 -0.02
CA SER A 90 30.49 -43.48 -0.77
C SER A 90 30.27 -43.69 -2.26
N VAL A 91 29.88 -42.63 -2.97
CA VAL A 91 29.78 -42.60 -4.43
C VAL A 91 30.36 -41.30 -4.98
N LYS A 92 31.11 -41.41 -6.09
CA LYS A 92 31.65 -40.26 -6.81
C LYS A 92 30.75 -39.90 -8.00
N GLY A 93 30.60 -38.61 -8.25
CA GLY A 93 29.84 -38.06 -9.37
C GLY A 93 30.33 -36.67 -9.79
N THR A 94 29.68 -36.09 -10.80
CA THR A 94 30.03 -34.76 -11.34
C THR A 94 29.17 -33.63 -10.76
N LEU A 95 27.91 -33.94 -10.41
CA LEU A 95 26.90 -33.04 -9.87
C LEU A 95 26.09 -33.75 -8.77
N LEU A 96 25.90 -33.09 -7.63
CA LEU A 96 24.98 -33.50 -6.58
C LEU A 96 23.77 -32.57 -6.57
N VAL A 97 22.56 -33.14 -6.65
CA VAL A 97 21.30 -32.38 -6.56
C VAL A 97 20.54 -32.82 -5.31
N GLY A 98 20.32 -31.89 -4.39
CA GLY A 98 19.53 -32.12 -3.19
C GLY A 98 18.04 -32.20 -3.51
N CYS A 99 17.52 -33.42 -3.65
CA CYS A 99 16.10 -33.74 -3.86
C CYS A 99 15.46 -34.39 -2.61
N ASP A 100 16.06 -34.22 -1.44
CA ASP A 100 15.78 -34.92 -0.18
C ASP A 100 14.70 -34.23 0.70
N GLY A 101 13.95 -33.32 0.09
CA GLY A 101 12.71 -32.76 0.62
C GLY A 101 12.89 -31.75 1.76
N SER A 102 11.81 -31.52 2.50
CA SER A 102 11.76 -30.44 3.51
C SER A 102 12.88 -30.52 4.55
N LYS A 103 13.31 -31.72 4.95
CA LYS A 103 14.39 -31.95 5.93
C LYS A 103 15.77 -32.13 5.30
N SER A 104 16.00 -31.52 4.13
CA SER A 104 17.21 -31.69 3.33
C SER A 104 18.51 -31.54 4.13
N VAL A 105 19.32 -32.60 4.10
CA VAL A 105 20.68 -32.64 4.65
C VAL A 105 21.64 -31.97 3.67
N VAL A 106 21.39 -32.10 2.36
CA VAL A 106 22.16 -31.39 1.32
C VAL A 106 22.03 -29.88 1.49
N ARG A 107 20.81 -29.36 1.72
CA ARG A 107 20.58 -27.94 2.02
C ARG A 107 21.35 -27.51 3.27
N ALA A 108 21.28 -28.29 4.34
CA ALA A 108 21.93 -27.95 5.60
C ALA A 108 23.46 -27.79 5.43
N GLN A 109 24.08 -28.56 4.51
CA GLN A 109 25.49 -28.42 4.19
C GLN A 109 25.78 -27.30 3.17
N LEU A 110 24.94 -27.13 2.13
CA LEU A 110 25.17 -26.15 1.06
C LEU A 110 24.82 -24.71 1.48
N VAL A 111 23.69 -24.52 2.15
CA VAL A 111 23.13 -23.22 2.53
C VAL A 111 22.63 -23.30 3.99
N PRO A 112 23.52 -23.33 4.99
CA PRO A 112 23.16 -23.60 6.39
C PRO A 112 22.18 -22.58 6.99
N ASN A 113 22.14 -21.35 6.44
CA ASN A 113 21.24 -20.29 6.89
C ASN A 113 19.82 -20.40 6.31
N LEU A 114 19.59 -21.25 5.30
CA LEU A 114 18.27 -21.51 4.74
C LEU A 114 17.51 -22.52 5.61
N CYS A 115 17.03 -22.05 6.75
CA CYS A 115 16.31 -22.84 7.74
C CYS A 115 14.80 -22.83 7.48
N ARG A 116 14.13 -23.97 7.68
CA ARG A 116 12.66 -24.03 7.68
C ARG A 116 12.10 -23.19 8.82
N GLN A 117 11.06 -22.43 8.54
CA GLN A 117 10.30 -21.66 9.51
C GLN A 117 9.01 -22.39 9.88
N ASP A 118 8.73 -22.48 11.18
CA ASP A 118 7.44 -22.92 11.67
C ASP A 118 6.40 -21.86 11.33
N THR A 119 5.27 -22.31 10.80
CA THR A 119 4.17 -21.42 10.42
C THR A 119 3.19 -21.18 11.58
N GLY A 120 3.38 -21.85 12.72
CA GLY A 120 2.46 -21.83 13.86
C GLY A 120 1.19 -22.64 13.59
N VAL A 121 1.26 -23.57 12.65
CA VAL A 121 0.11 -24.26 12.08
C VAL A 121 0.25 -25.77 12.24
N VAL A 122 -0.84 -26.40 12.65
CA VAL A 122 -0.98 -27.85 12.56
C VAL A 122 -2.23 -28.24 11.77
N LEU A 123 -2.25 -29.46 11.25
CA LEU A 123 -3.43 -30.05 10.63
C LEU A 123 -3.59 -31.53 10.97
N VAL A 124 -4.83 -32.00 10.93
CA VAL A 124 -5.18 -33.41 10.85
C VAL A 124 -5.99 -33.64 9.58
N ALA A 125 -5.98 -34.88 9.09
CA ALA A 125 -6.66 -35.23 7.85
C ALA A 125 -7.24 -36.64 7.94
N GLY A 126 -8.26 -36.88 7.13
CA GLY A 126 -8.91 -38.18 7.01
C GLY A 126 -9.62 -38.32 5.66
N THR A 127 -10.24 -39.47 5.46
CA THR A 127 -11.02 -39.77 4.27
C THR A 127 -12.38 -40.33 4.63
N LEU A 128 -13.36 -40.19 3.74
CA LEU A 128 -14.67 -40.80 3.90
C LEU A 128 -15.19 -41.25 2.53
N GLU A 129 -15.76 -42.45 2.43
CA GLU A 129 -16.51 -42.82 1.21
C GLU A 129 -17.74 -41.90 1.06
N PRO A 130 -18.13 -41.52 -0.17
CA PRO A 130 -19.32 -40.69 -0.40
C PRO A 130 -20.52 -41.19 0.39
N ASN A 131 -21.09 -40.31 1.22
CA ASN A 131 -22.12 -40.69 2.17
C ASN A 131 -23.40 -39.88 1.95
N GLU A 132 -24.54 -40.58 1.78
CA GLU A 132 -25.85 -39.97 1.55
C GLU A 132 -26.35 -39.14 2.74
N GLN A 133 -25.80 -39.32 3.94
CA GLN A 133 -26.15 -38.50 5.12
C GLN A 133 -25.57 -37.07 5.06
N LEU A 134 -24.67 -36.79 4.12
CA LEU A 134 -23.92 -35.53 4.02
C LEU A 134 -24.27 -34.79 2.72
N GLY A 135 -25.56 -34.47 2.57
CA GLY A 135 -26.12 -33.91 1.33
C GLY A 135 -25.55 -32.54 0.95
N GLN A 136 -25.38 -31.63 1.92
CA GLN A 136 -24.81 -30.30 1.66
C GLN A 136 -23.34 -30.42 1.29
N ILE A 137 -22.56 -31.24 2.02
CA ILE A 137 -21.15 -31.46 1.72
C ILE A 137 -20.99 -32.07 0.33
N ARG A 138 -21.78 -33.09 -0.01
CA ARG A 138 -21.77 -33.73 -1.33
C ARG A 138 -21.98 -32.72 -2.46
N GLN A 139 -23.01 -31.87 -2.35
CA GLN A 139 -23.29 -30.84 -3.34
C GLN A 139 -22.16 -29.80 -3.41
N LEU A 140 -21.57 -29.47 -2.27
CA LEU A 140 -20.55 -28.43 -2.19
C LEU A 140 -19.24 -28.85 -2.86
N ILE A 141 -18.81 -30.10 -2.68
CA ILE A 141 -17.54 -30.62 -3.21
C ILE A 141 -17.64 -31.14 -4.65
N GLU A 142 -18.85 -31.24 -5.21
CA GLU A 142 -19.05 -31.70 -6.58
C GLU A 142 -18.28 -30.80 -7.56
N ASN A 143 -17.36 -31.40 -8.33
CA ASN A 143 -16.45 -30.71 -9.25
C ASN A 143 -15.69 -29.52 -8.62
N SER A 144 -15.42 -29.56 -7.32
CA SER A 144 -14.94 -28.40 -6.57
C SER A 144 -13.81 -28.72 -5.57
N LEU A 145 -12.90 -27.76 -5.41
CA LEU A 145 -12.03 -27.62 -4.25
C LEU A 145 -12.73 -26.71 -3.24
N VAL A 146 -12.94 -27.17 -2.02
CA VAL A 146 -13.73 -26.42 -1.04
C VAL A 146 -12.89 -26.08 0.18
N GLN A 147 -12.90 -24.80 0.56
CA GLN A 147 -12.32 -24.31 1.80
C GLN A 147 -13.42 -23.73 2.70
N VAL A 148 -13.70 -24.40 3.81
CA VAL A 148 -14.65 -23.96 4.83
C VAL A 148 -13.91 -23.22 5.94
N LEU A 149 -14.30 -21.98 6.21
CA LEU A 149 -13.69 -21.15 7.25
C LEU A 149 -14.46 -21.27 8.57
N GLY A 150 -13.77 -21.71 9.61
CA GLY A 150 -14.28 -21.82 10.98
C GLY A 150 -13.87 -20.63 11.85
N ASP A 151 -14.34 -20.65 13.10
CA ASP A 151 -13.91 -19.68 14.11
C ASP A 151 -12.49 -20.00 14.63
N GLN A 152 -11.90 -19.06 15.38
CA GLN A 152 -10.60 -19.22 16.06
C GLN A 152 -9.49 -19.78 15.15
N SER A 153 -9.40 -19.28 13.91
CA SER A 153 -8.40 -19.69 12.91
C SER A 153 -8.48 -21.16 12.49
N HIS A 154 -9.62 -21.82 12.67
CA HIS A 154 -9.86 -23.17 12.14
C HIS A 154 -10.30 -23.10 10.68
N ALA A 155 -9.82 -24.03 9.86
CA ALA A 155 -10.22 -24.13 8.48
C ALA A 155 -10.25 -25.59 8.04
N LEU A 156 -11.34 -25.96 7.36
CA LEU A 156 -11.57 -27.30 6.83
C LEU A 156 -11.47 -27.26 5.31
N PHE A 157 -10.56 -28.03 4.75
CA PHE A 157 -10.45 -28.25 3.31
C PHE A 157 -11.17 -29.55 2.94
N LEU A 158 -11.92 -29.55 1.84
CA LEU A 158 -12.66 -30.70 1.32
C LEU A 158 -12.45 -30.83 -0.19
N ILE A 159 -12.28 -32.06 -0.66
CA ILE A 159 -12.16 -32.38 -2.08
C ILE A 159 -12.60 -33.84 -2.31
N SER A 160 -13.22 -34.12 -3.45
CA SER A 160 -13.43 -35.50 -3.91
C SER A 160 -12.15 -36.06 -4.54
N VAL A 161 -11.73 -37.27 -4.17
CA VAL A 161 -10.56 -38.00 -4.71
C VAL A 161 -10.94 -39.46 -5.00
N GLY A 162 -11.14 -39.80 -6.27
CA GLY A 162 -11.58 -41.13 -6.70
C GLY A 162 -12.91 -41.51 -6.05
N GLN A 163 -12.92 -42.61 -5.30
CA GLN A 163 -14.08 -43.12 -4.57
C GLN A 163 -14.18 -42.59 -3.12
N PHE A 164 -13.39 -41.57 -2.75
CA PHE A 164 -13.37 -41.02 -1.40
C PHE A 164 -13.49 -39.49 -1.42
N TRP A 165 -13.95 -38.91 -0.32
CA TRP A 165 -13.79 -37.51 0.02
C TRP A 165 -12.57 -37.39 0.93
N PHE A 166 -11.63 -36.52 0.57
CA PHE A 166 -10.52 -36.15 1.41
C PHE A 166 -10.86 -34.87 2.17
N TRP A 167 -10.52 -34.84 3.45
CA TRP A 167 -10.65 -33.66 4.27
C TRP A 167 -9.40 -33.39 5.08
N SER A 168 -9.12 -32.10 5.32
CA SER A 168 -8.11 -31.71 6.30
C SER A 168 -8.58 -30.54 7.14
N LEU A 169 -8.53 -30.70 8.46
CA LEU A 169 -8.78 -29.65 9.44
C LEU A 169 -7.46 -29.06 9.90
N SER A 170 -7.31 -27.75 9.77
CA SER A 170 -6.11 -27.03 10.21
C SER A 170 -6.45 -25.91 11.19
N TRP A 171 -5.55 -25.63 12.13
CA TRP A 171 -5.69 -24.55 13.11
C TRP A 171 -4.34 -23.97 13.51
N ALA A 172 -4.35 -22.81 14.18
CA ALA A 172 -3.15 -22.17 14.72
C ALA A 172 -2.87 -22.69 16.14
N THR A 173 -1.60 -22.87 16.48
CA THR A 173 -1.19 -23.30 17.83
C THR A 173 0.17 -22.76 18.20
N GLU A 174 0.27 -22.18 19.39
CA GLU A 174 1.54 -21.77 20.02
C GLU A 174 2.24 -22.95 20.71
N CYS A 175 1.50 -24.03 21.00
CA CYS A 175 2.09 -25.24 21.57
C CYS A 175 3.08 -25.84 20.58
N THR A 176 4.33 -26.01 21.01
CA THR A 176 5.43 -26.59 20.22
C THR A 176 5.50 -28.12 20.34
N ILE A 177 4.76 -28.70 21.28
CA ILE A 177 4.72 -30.15 21.52
C ILE A 177 3.46 -30.72 20.87
N GLU A 178 3.65 -31.62 19.91
CA GLU A 178 2.54 -32.30 19.23
C GLU A 178 2.18 -33.58 19.97
N SER A 179 1.00 -33.59 20.58
CA SER A 179 0.39 -34.81 21.12
C SER A 179 -0.71 -35.28 20.17
N SER A 180 -0.95 -36.60 20.15
CA SER A 180 -2.05 -37.14 19.38
C SER A 180 -3.38 -36.72 20.01
N LEU A 181 -4.31 -36.25 19.19
CA LEU A 181 -5.65 -35.95 19.64
C LEU A 181 -6.42 -37.25 19.88
N SER A 182 -7.22 -37.27 20.94
CA SER A 182 -8.31 -38.22 21.07
C SER A 182 -9.43 -37.89 20.08
N PRO A 183 -10.26 -38.87 19.69
CA PRO A 183 -11.45 -38.61 18.87
C PRO A 183 -12.35 -37.52 19.42
N GLU A 184 -12.58 -37.49 20.74
CA GLU A 184 -13.44 -36.48 21.37
C GLU A 184 -12.83 -35.08 21.27
N GLU A 185 -11.52 -34.93 21.47
CA GLU A 185 -10.85 -33.62 21.30
C GLU A 185 -10.96 -33.08 19.87
N LEU A 186 -10.93 -33.95 18.86
CA LEU A 186 -11.19 -33.54 17.47
C LEU A 186 -12.64 -33.07 17.30
N LEU A 187 -13.61 -33.84 17.80
CA LEU A 187 -15.03 -33.50 17.69
C LEU A 187 -15.35 -32.20 18.44
N ASP A 188 -14.80 -31.98 19.62
CA ASP A 188 -14.97 -30.74 20.38
C ASP A 188 -14.40 -29.53 19.65
N LYS A 189 -13.23 -29.67 19.01
CA LYS A 189 -12.69 -28.61 18.15
C LYS A 189 -13.63 -28.28 17.00
N VAL A 190 -14.24 -29.29 16.39
CA VAL A 190 -15.14 -29.08 15.25
C VAL A 190 -16.44 -28.44 15.71
N ARG A 191 -17.09 -28.96 16.76
CA ARG A 191 -18.32 -28.41 17.35
C ARG A 191 -18.16 -26.97 17.83
N THR A 192 -16.98 -26.63 18.36
CA THR A 192 -16.70 -25.28 18.84
C THR A 192 -16.54 -24.27 17.71
N ASN A 193 -15.96 -24.68 16.58
CA ASN A 193 -15.51 -23.75 15.53
C ASN A 193 -16.34 -23.79 14.25
N PHE A 194 -17.22 -24.79 14.10
CA PHE A 194 -18.14 -24.95 12.99
C PHE A 194 -19.56 -25.15 13.50
N THR A 195 -20.54 -24.48 12.89
CA THR A 195 -21.95 -24.49 13.35
C THR A 195 -22.86 -25.37 12.50
N ASN A 196 -22.34 -26.04 11.47
CA ASN A 196 -23.10 -26.95 10.63
C ASN A 196 -22.89 -28.40 11.09
N GLU A 197 -23.99 -29.11 11.37
CA GLU A 197 -24.00 -30.49 11.84
C GLU A 197 -23.37 -31.48 10.85
N GLU A 198 -23.45 -31.25 9.53
CA GLU A 198 -22.81 -32.14 8.54
C GLU A 198 -21.29 -32.14 8.67
N ILE A 199 -20.68 -31.03 9.13
CA ILE A 199 -19.22 -30.96 9.35
C ILE A 199 -18.83 -31.84 10.54
N VAL A 200 -19.59 -31.79 11.63
CA VAL A 200 -19.36 -32.65 12.80
C VAL A 200 -19.57 -34.11 12.40
N ARG A 201 -20.65 -34.39 11.66
CA ARG A 201 -20.98 -35.74 11.20
C ARG A 201 -19.95 -36.32 10.24
N LEU A 202 -19.37 -35.51 9.35
CA LEU A 202 -18.23 -35.90 8.51
C LEU A 202 -17.06 -36.43 9.35
N MET A 203 -16.74 -35.73 10.44
CA MET A 203 -15.63 -36.12 11.33
C MET A 203 -15.95 -37.41 12.07
N GLU A 204 -17.16 -37.54 12.64
CA GLU A 204 -17.60 -38.76 13.34
C GLU A 204 -17.50 -40.00 12.45
N LEU A 205 -17.98 -39.90 11.21
CA LEU A 205 -17.99 -41.01 10.26
C LEU A 205 -16.60 -41.39 9.74
N SER A 206 -15.62 -40.47 9.84
CA SER A 206 -14.28 -40.66 9.29
C SER A 206 -13.19 -40.92 10.34
N LEU A 207 -13.55 -41.01 11.63
CA LEU A 207 -12.60 -41.21 12.75
C LEU A 207 -11.66 -42.40 12.55
N SER A 208 -12.14 -43.52 11.99
CA SER A 208 -11.34 -44.72 11.76
C SER A 208 -10.23 -44.53 10.72
N SER A 209 -10.39 -43.58 9.81
CA SER A 209 -9.40 -43.21 8.78
C SER A 209 -8.52 -42.04 9.18
N ALA A 210 -8.93 -41.26 10.19
CA ALA A 210 -8.34 -39.97 10.51
C ALA A 210 -6.96 -40.14 11.15
N ARG A 211 -5.98 -39.41 10.63
CA ARG A 211 -4.67 -39.27 11.28
C ARG A 211 -4.75 -38.20 12.36
N LEU A 212 -4.99 -38.62 13.59
CA LEU A 212 -5.22 -37.72 14.73
C LEU A 212 -3.95 -37.13 15.34
N THR A 213 -2.77 -37.58 14.95
CA THR A 213 -1.51 -36.89 15.28
C THR A 213 -1.36 -35.66 14.39
N PRO A 214 -1.47 -34.43 14.93
CA PRO A 214 -1.39 -33.22 14.11
C PRO A 214 -0.03 -33.11 13.42
N LEU A 215 -0.04 -32.71 12.15
CA LEU A 215 1.15 -32.43 11.37
C LEU A 215 1.46 -30.94 11.41
N ARG A 216 2.62 -30.55 11.94
CA ARG A 216 3.16 -29.21 11.82
C ARG A 216 3.43 -28.83 10.37
N LEU A 217 2.99 -27.64 9.97
CA LEU A 217 3.39 -27.04 8.71
C LEU A 217 4.61 -26.13 8.89
N TYR A 218 5.55 -26.28 7.97
CA TYR A 218 6.73 -25.46 7.85
C TYR A 218 6.77 -24.80 6.46
N SER A 219 7.47 -23.69 6.36
CA SER A 219 7.73 -22.96 5.11
C SER A 219 9.20 -22.58 5.03
N SER A 220 9.70 -22.31 3.84
CA SER A 220 10.95 -21.57 3.64
C SER A 220 10.75 -20.10 4.07
N PRO A 221 11.82 -19.42 4.53
CA PRO A 221 11.77 -18.01 4.88
C PRO A 221 11.46 -17.16 3.65
N LEU A 222 10.82 -16.01 3.88
CA LEU A 222 10.55 -15.03 2.83
C LEU A 222 11.82 -14.24 2.53
N LEU A 223 12.62 -14.74 1.60
CA LEU A 223 13.89 -14.13 1.21
C LEU A 223 13.71 -13.15 0.05
N LYS A 224 14.41 -12.02 0.12
CA LYS A 224 14.48 -11.01 -0.96
C LYS A 224 15.69 -11.20 -1.88
N VAL A 225 16.71 -11.93 -1.41
CA VAL A 225 17.97 -12.14 -2.13
C VAL A 225 18.20 -13.64 -2.28
N ASN A 226 18.72 -14.04 -3.44
CA ASN A 226 19.06 -15.42 -3.75
C ASN A 226 20.11 -15.96 -2.75
N PRO A 227 19.79 -17.00 -1.96
CA PRO A 227 20.69 -17.50 -0.92
C PRO A 227 21.72 -18.52 -1.45
N PHE A 228 21.68 -18.87 -2.73
CA PHE A 228 22.52 -19.93 -3.28
C PHE A 228 23.96 -19.45 -3.56
N PRO A 229 24.97 -20.28 -3.25
CA PRO A 229 26.38 -19.90 -3.41
C PRO A 229 26.88 -20.02 -4.85
N ASN A 230 26.03 -20.37 -5.84
CA ASN A 230 26.43 -20.66 -7.22
C ASN A 230 27.53 -21.73 -7.30
N ASN A 231 27.41 -22.81 -6.52
CA ASN A 231 28.41 -23.86 -6.49
C ASN A 231 28.42 -24.63 -7.84
N PRO A 232 29.58 -24.88 -8.47
CA PRO A 232 29.63 -25.54 -9.78
C PRO A 232 29.23 -27.03 -9.78
N ARG A 233 29.05 -27.66 -8.62
CA ARG A 233 28.87 -29.11 -8.46
C ARG A 233 27.73 -29.51 -7.52
N VAL A 234 27.10 -28.57 -6.81
CA VAL A 234 26.03 -28.86 -5.84
C VAL A 234 24.90 -27.85 -5.98
N THR A 235 23.66 -28.32 -6.07
CA THR A 235 22.47 -27.46 -6.05
C THR A 235 21.28 -28.17 -5.42
N LEU A 236 20.12 -27.50 -5.31
CA LEU A 236 18.90 -28.02 -4.70
C LEU A 236 17.71 -27.96 -5.65
N ILE A 237 16.66 -28.73 -5.36
CA ILE A 237 15.38 -28.68 -6.08
C ILE A 237 14.17 -28.94 -5.17
N GLY A 238 13.02 -28.36 -5.52
CA GLY A 238 11.74 -28.64 -4.85
C GLY A 238 11.73 -28.24 -3.38
N ASP A 239 11.12 -29.07 -2.53
CA ASP A 239 11.02 -28.82 -1.08
C ASP A 239 12.38 -28.70 -0.36
N ALA A 240 13.47 -29.16 -0.97
CA ALA A 240 14.81 -28.90 -0.45
C ALA A 240 15.21 -27.43 -0.61
N THR A 241 14.70 -26.74 -1.63
CA THR A 241 14.95 -25.34 -1.98
C THR A 241 13.91 -24.39 -1.38
N HIS A 242 12.63 -24.60 -1.71
CA HIS A 242 11.54 -23.63 -1.50
C HIS A 242 10.31 -24.31 -0.90
N LEU A 243 10.50 -24.93 0.27
CA LEU A 243 9.40 -25.52 1.03
C LEU A 243 8.25 -24.51 1.18
N MET A 244 7.05 -24.88 0.75
CA MET A 244 5.88 -24.02 0.85
C MET A 244 4.73 -24.74 1.53
N THR A 245 3.78 -23.97 2.04
CA THR A 245 2.58 -24.51 2.67
C THR A 245 1.60 -25.06 1.62
N ILE A 246 0.67 -25.92 2.04
CA ILE A 246 -0.16 -26.73 1.12
C ILE A 246 -1.37 -26.00 0.53
N GLN A 247 -1.72 -24.83 1.05
CA GLN A 247 -3.02 -24.17 0.83
C GLN A 247 -3.28 -23.76 -0.62
N ARG A 248 -2.23 -23.65 -1.44
CA ARG A 248 -2.35 -23.39 -2.89
C ARG A 248 -2.11 -24.61 -3.79
N GLY A 249 -1.64 -25.74 -3.24
CA GLY A 249 -1.33 -26.93 -4.03
C GLY A 249 -0.17 -26.77 -5.03
N MET A 250 0.75 -25.82 -4.81
CA MET A 250 1.77 -25.43 -5.82
C MET A 250 3.11 -26.17 -5.72
N GLY A 251 3.45 -26.80 -4.58
CA GLY A 251 4.80 -27.36 -4.35
C GLY A 251 5.28 -28.32 -5.44
N ALA A 252 4.49 -29.36 -5.76
CA ALA A 252 4.84 -30.31 -6.82
C ALA A 252 4.89 -29.66 -8.21
N ASN A 253 3.96 -28.75 -8.50
CA ASN A 253 3.91 -28.03 -9.77
C ASN A 253 5.18 -27.19 -9.98
N THR A 254 5.62 -26.47 -8.95
CA THR A 254 6.87 -25.70 -8.97
C THR A 254 8.08 -26.61 -9.13
N THR A 255 8.12 -27.72 -8.39
CA THR A 255 9.21 -28.71 -8.49
C THR A 255 9.36 -29.29 -9.90
N PHE A 256 8.25 -29.54 -10.60
CA PHE A 256 8.30 -29.99 -11.99
C PHE A 256 8.89 -28.93 -12.94
N ALA A 257 8.57 -27.66 -12.74
CA ALA A 257 9.18 -26.58 -13.51
C ALA A 257 10.68 -26.46 -13.22
N ASP A 258 11.10 -26.63 -11.96
CA ASP A 258 12.52 -26.66 -11.60
C ASP A 258 13.25 -27.83 -12.26
N ALA A 259 12.64 -29.02 -12.27
CA ALA A 259 13.24 -30.20 -12.88
C ALA A 259 13.46 -29.98 -14.38
N LEU A 260 12.52 -29.30 -15.04
CA LEU A 260 12.65 -28.93 -16.44
C LEU A 260 13.81 -27.94 -16.66
N ASP A 261 13.94 -26.89 -15.84
CA ASP A 261 15.05 -25.94 -15.94
C ASP A 261 16.41 -26.61 -15.67
N LEU A 262 16.47 -27.59 -14.76
CA LEU A 262 17.69 -28.32 -14.42
C LEU A 262 18.20 -29.19 -15.57
N THR A 263 17.33 -29.59 -16.51
CA THR A 263 17.73 -30.44 -17.65
C THR A 263 18.84 -29.80 -18.50
N ASP A 264 18.83 -28.48 -18.67
CA ASP A 264 19.88 -27.77 -19.42
C ASP A 264 21.25 -27.90 -18.75
N VAL A 265 21.30 -27.84 -17.42
CA VAL A 265 22.54 -28.02 -16.64
C VAL A 265 23.06 -29.45 -16.82
N ILE A 266 22.17 -30.44 -16.73
CA ILE A 266 22.55 -31.86 -16.86
C ILE A 266 23.09 -32.16 -18.27
N HIS A 267 22.44 -31.67 -19.33
CA HIS A 267 22.84 -31.96 -20.71
C HIS A 267 24.14 -31.27 -21.13
N ARG A 268 24.38 -30.04 -20.64
CA ARG A 268 25.56 -29.24 -21.02
C ARG A 268 26.77 -29.46 -20.11
N GLY A 269 26.57 -30.12 -18.96
CA GLY A 269 27.57 -30.28 -17.91
C GLY A 269 27.53 -29.12 -16.92
N SER A 270 27.63 -29.44 -15.63
CA SER A 270 27.51 -28.44 -14.56
C SER A 270 28.69 -27.47 -14.57
N THR A 271 28.37 -26.18 -14.66
CA THR A 271 29.32 -25.08 -14.47
C THR A 271 28.73 -24.07 -13.50
N GLN A 272 29.56 -23.25 -12.87
CA GLN A 272 29.11 -22.19 -11.97
C GLN A 272 28.08 -21.27 -12.63
N SER A 273 28.29 -20.90 -13.91
CA SER A 273 27.35 -20.03 -14.64
C SER A 273 26.02 -20.72 -14.92
N LEU A 274 26.02 -21.98 -15.37
CA LEU A 274 24.78 -22.70 -15.67
C LEU A 274 23.96 -22.96 -14.40
N LEU A 275 24.62 -23.35 -13.30
CA LEU A 275 23.96 -23.54 -12.02
C LEU A 275 23.46 -22.23 -11.43
N GLY A 276 24.23 -21.14 -11.50
CA GLY A 276 23.75 -19.83 -11.03
C GLY A 276 22.52 -19.34 -11.80
N ASN A 277 22.47 -19.54 -13.12
CA ASN A 277 21.29 -19.23 -13.91
C ASN A 277 20.07 -20.09 -13.55
N TYR A 278 20.29 -21.37 -13.24
CA TYR A 278 19.24 -22.26 -12.75
C TYR A 278 18.74 -21.83 -11.36
N GLU A 279 19.66 -21.56 -10.43
CA GLU A 279 19.40 -21.15 -9.06
C GLU A 279 18.61 -19.83 -9.00
N GLU A 280 18.93 -18.88 -9.88
CA GLU A 280 18.19 -17.63 -9.99
C GLU A 280 16.74 -17.85 -10.44
N LYS A 281 16.50 -18.71 -11.43
CA LYS A 281 15.15 -19.04 -11.90
C LYS A 281 14.30 -19.70 -10.81
N ILE A 282 14.84 -20.70 -10.13
CA ILE A 282 14.11 -21.41 -9.06
C ILE A 282 13.94 -20.53 -7.83
N PHE A 283 14.86 -19.59 -7.58
CA PHE A 283 14.71 -18.60 -6.52
C PHE A 283 13.51 -17.70 -6.80
N GLN A 284 13.49 -17.02 -7.94
CA GLN A 284 12.41 -16.10 -8.32
C GLN A 284 11.04 -16.79 -8.33
N ARG A 285 10.92 -17.95 -9.02
CA ARG A 285 9.67 -18.69 -9.11
C ARG A 285 9.27 -19.33 -7.77
N GLY A 286 10.22 -20.01 -7.14
CA GLY A 286 9.99 -20.80 -5.94
C GLY A 286 9.63 -19.94 -4.74
N PHE A 287 10.37 -18.87 -4.49
CA PHE A 287 10.12 -18.01 -3.34
C PHE A 287 8.89 -17.11 -3.54
N GLN A 288 8.51 -16.78 -4.78
CA GLN A 288 7.19 -16.22 -5.05
C GLN A 288 6.08 -17.20 -4.65
N ALA A 289 6.19 -18.48 -5.02
CA ALA A 289 5.21 -19.50 -4.66
C ALA A 289 5.16 -19.78 -3.14
N VAL A 290 6.29 -19.68 -2.44
CA VAL A 290 6.39 -19.71 -0.98
C VAL A 290 5.60 -18.56 -0.37
N GLN A 291 5.87 -17.32 -0.79
CA GLN A 291 5.19 -16.13 -0.28
C GLN A 291 3.68 -16.20 -0.50
N ASP A 292 3.27 -16.56 -1.71
CA ASP A 292 1.90 -16.73 -2.12
C ASP A 292 1.13 -17.78 -1.29
N SER A 293 1.76 -18.92 -1.03
CA SER A 293 1.17 -20.00 -0.22
C SER A 293 1.10 -19.61 1.25
N PHE A 294 2.14 -18.95 1.77
CA PHE A 294 2.17 -18.42 3.13
C PHE A 294 1.07 -17.37 3.35
N ASN A 295 0.89 -16.44 2.41
CA ASN A 295 -0.21 -15.48 2.42
C ASN A 295 -1.58 -16.16 2.42
N SER A 296 -1.77 -17.19 1.61
CA SER A 296 -3.02 -17.98 1.59
C SER A 296 -3.28 -18.66 2.93
N THR A 297 -2.23 -19.20 3.55
CA THR A 297 -2.28 -19.80 4.90
C THR A 297 -2.74 -18.78 5.93
N ARG A 298 -2.20 -17.57 5.89
CA ARG A 298 -2.56 -16.48 6.79
C ARG A 298 -3.98 -15.97 6.55
N MET A 299 -4.39 -15.82 5.30
CA MET A 299 -5.73 -15.35 4.91
C MET A 299 -6.83 -16.30 5.38
N ILE A 300 -6.66 -17.61 5.16
CA ILE A 300 -7.61 -18.65 5.58
C ILE A 300 -7.75 -18.70 7.12
N ARG A 301 -6.81 -18.09 7.86
CA ARG A 301 -6.71 -18.13 9.33
C ARG A 301 -7.13 -16.87 10.06
N LEU A 302 -7.41 -15.77 9.37
CA LEU A 302 -7.87 -14.57 10.06
C LEU A 302 -9.18 -14.91 10.79
N SER A 303 -9.12 -15.03 12.12
CA SER A 303 -10.27 -15.29 12.97
C SER A 303 -11.28 -14.17 12.75
N GLY A 304 -12.51 -14.52 12.35
CA GLY A 304 -13.50 -13.49 12.05
C GLY A 304 -13.40 -12.91 10.64
N VAL A 305 -12.85 -13.64 9.66
CA VAL A 305 -13.37 -13.52 8.30
C VAL A 305 -14.84 -13.94 8.37
N LYS A 306 -15.72 -12.98 8.67
CA LYS A 306 -16.96 -12.89 7.92
C LYS A 306 -16.47 -12.93 6.49
N VAL A 307 -16.67 -14.03 5.77
CA VAL A 307 -16.71 -13.86 4.32
C VAL A 307 -17.99 -13.06 4.12
N LYS A 308 -17.84 -11.74 4.23
CA LYS A 308 -18.89 -10.80 3.95
C LYS A 308 -19.27 -11.14 2.53
N CYS A 309 -20.55 -11.37 2.28
CA CYS A 309 -21.10 -10.93 1.00
C CYS A 309 -20.57 -9.51 0.85
N TRP A 310 -19.67 -9.31 -0.11
CA TRP A 310 -19.25 -7.97 -0.48
C TRP A 310 -20.55 -7.17 -0.70
N CYS A 311 -20.59 -5.96 -0.13
CA CYS A 311 -21.75 -5.07 0.09
C CYS A 311 -22.42 -5.13 1.48
N ASP A 312 -21.64 -5.00 2.57
CA ASP A 312 -22.18 -4.50 3.86
C ASP A 312 -22.59 -3.02 3.74
N ILE A 313 -21.95 -2.26 2.84
CA ILE A 313 -22.40 -0.94 2.39
C ILE A 313 -23.34 -1.09 1.18
N ARG A 314 -24.44 -0.36 1.18
CA ARG A 314 -25.45 -0.34 0.11
C ARG A 314 -25.93 1.07 -0.16
N VAL A 315 -26.38 1.30 -1.38
CA VAL A 315 -27.07 2.53 -1.75
C VAL A 315 -28.49 2.25 -2.22
N SER A 316 -29.44 3.03 -1.71
CA SER A 316 -30.82 3.06 -2.22
C SER A 316 -31.05 4.39 -2.93
N VAL A 317 -31.55 4.36 -4.16
CA VAL A 317 -31.83 5.56 -4.95
C VAL A 317 -33.34 5.68 -5.20
N ASP A 318 -33.92 6.83 -4.84
CA ASP A 318 -35.26 7.23 -5.24
C ASP A 318 -35.22 7.67 -6.71
N ARG A 319 -35.62 6.77 -7.60
CA ARG A 319 -35.60 7.00 -9.06
C ARG A 319 -36.64 8.01 -9.56
N VAL A 320 -37.53 8.48 -8.69
CA VAL A 320 -38.54 9.50 -9.04
C VAL A 320 -38.07 10.88 -8.59
N LYS A 321 -37.46 10.98 -7.40
CA LYS A 321 -37.03 12.26 -6.82
C LYS A 321 -35.53 12.54 -6.97
N GLY A 322 -34.72 11.54 -7.28
CA GLY A 322 -33.26 11.65 -7.42
C GLY A 322 -32.47 11.59 -6.12
N GLY A 323 -33.13 11.45 -4.97
CA GLY A 323 -32.46 11.30 -3.67
C GLY A 323 -31.84 9.91 -3.49
N TYR A 324 -30.80 9.79 -2.67
CA TYR A 324 -30.14 8.52 -2.37
C TYR A 324 -29.71 8.43 -0.90
N ASN A 325 -29.69 7.21 -0.35
CA ASN A 325 -29.24 6.94 1.01
C ASN A 325 -28.13 5.89 1.00
N VAL A 326 -27.06 6.13 1.75
CA VAL A 326 -26.00 5.16 2.01
C VAL A 326 -26.29 4.45 3.32
N SER A 327 -26.32 3.12 3.28
CA SER A 327 -26.62 2.28 4.43
C SER A 327 -25.50 1.27 4.68
N VAL A 328 -25.23 0.97 5.94
CA VAL A 328 -24.31 -0.07 6.38
C VAL A 328 -25.10 -1.06 7.24
N THR A 329 -25.06 -2.35 6.90
CA THR A 329 -25.78 -3.41 7.65
C THR A 329 -27.25 -3.05 7.91
N ASP A 330 -27.92 -2.52 6.88
CA ASP A 330 -29.32 -2.06 6.85
C ASP A 330 -29.66 -0.83 7.74
N ARG A 331 -28.66 -0.17 8.32
CA ARG A 331 -28.81 1.14 8.97
C ARG A 331 -28.39 2.25 8.00
N VAL A 332 -29.20 3.30 7.86
CA VAL A 332 -28.80 4.51 7.11
C VAL A 332 -27.71 5.26 7.86
N TRP A 333 -26.65 5.66 7.17
CA TRP A 333 -25.57 6.52 7.69
C TRP A 333 -25.58 7.89 7.06
N LEU A 334 -25.87 7.97 5.75
CA LEU A 334 -25.93 9.22 5.01
C LEU A 334 -27.21 9.31 4.20
N ARG A 335 -27.85 10.49 4.22
CA ARG A 335 -28.93 10.86 3.32
C ARG A 335 -28.45 11.94 2.37
N SER A 336 -28.75 11.81 1.10
CA SER A 336 -28.45 12.85 0.12
C SER A 336 -29.23 14.12 0.44
N SER A 337 -28.67 15.26 0.06
CA SER A 337 -29.41 16.52 -0.02
C SER A 337 -29.80 16.77 -1.48
N HIS A 338 -29.38 17.92 -2.04
CA HIS A 338 -29.73 18.37 -3.37
C HIS A 338 -28.62 18.17 -4.41
N THR A 339 -28.98 18.29 -5.68
CA THR A 339 -28.04 18.42 -6.80
C THR A 339 -28.12 19.82 -7.37
N SER A 340 -26.99 20.52 -7.48
CA SER A 340 -26.95 21.91 -7.92
C SER A 340 -25.77 22.23 -8.82
N LEU A 341 -25.92 23.20 -9.72
CA LEU A 341 -24.89 23.70 -10.63
C LEU A 341 -24.96 25.22 -10.69
N TYR A 342 -23.82 25.90 -10.67
CA TYR A 342 -23.75 27.35 -10.85
C TYR A 342 -23.25 27.71 -12.25
N ALA A 343 -24.09 28.43 -13.00
CA ALA A 343 -23.83 28.91 -14.35
C ALA A 343 -24.73 30.12 -14.67
N ASP A 344 -24.35 30.97 -15.63
CA ASP A 344 -25.12 32.17 -15.99
C ASP A 344 -25.50 33.03 -14.76
N GLU A 345 -24.53 33.21 -13.85
CA GLU A 345 -24.68 34.04 -12.64
C GLU A 345 -25.82 33.59 -11.70
N ARG A 346 -26.25 32.32 -11.79
CA ARG A 346 -27.28 31.75 -10.93
C ARG A 346 -27.07 30.27 -10.63
N TRP A 347 -27.73 29.82 -9.56
CA TRP A 347 -27.84 28.40 -9.22
C TRP A 347 -29.00 27.75 -9.97
N TYR A 348 -28.74 26.56 -10.50
CA TYR A 348 -29.73 25.60 -10.97
C TYR A 348 -29.75 24.44 -9.98
N SER A 349 -30.90 24.11 -9.41
CA SER A 349 -31.03 23.15 -8.32
C SER A 349 -32.19 22.17 -8.51
N SER A 350 -32.00 20.95 -8.00
CA SER A 350 -33.08 19.97 -7.86
C SER A 350 -34.17 20.43 -6.88
N ASP A 351 -33.84 21.28 -5.90
CA ASP A 351 -34.75 21.69 -4.83
C ASP A 351 -35.79 22.71 -5.28
N ASP A 352 -35.41 23.64 -6.16
CA ASP A 352 -36.29 24.67 -6.70
C ASP A 352 -36.92 24.28 -8.06
N GLY A 353 -36.56 23.11 -8.58
CA GLY A 353 -37.06 22.56 -9.84
C GLY A 353 -36.44 23.19 -11.10
N SER A 354 -35.41 24.04 -10.97
CA SER A 354 -34.68 24.60 -12.11
C SER A 354 -33.71 23.61 -12.77
N LEU A 355 -33.37 22.53 -12.06
CA LEU A 355 -32.63 21.36 -12.55
C LEU A 355 -33.46 20.07 -12.35
N PRO A 356 -34.56 19.87 -13.10
CA PRO A 356 -35.46 18.74 -12.89
C PRO A 356 -34.81 17.41 -13.34
N LEU A 357 -35.04 16.36 -12.55
CA LEU A 357 -34.76 14.98 -12.95
C LEU A 357 -35.76 14.56 -14.03
N ILE A 358 -35.26 14.16 -15.20
CA ILE A 358 -36.10 13.80 -16.36
C ILE A 358 -36.06 12.31 -16.71
N ASP A 359 -35.01 11.59 -16.33
CA ASP A 359 -34.85 10.17 -16.64
C ASP A 359 -33.95 9.49 -15.59
N THR A 360 -34.11 8.18 -15.41
CA THR A 360 -33.20 7.35 -14.62
C THR A 360 -32.87 6.06 -15.33
N ARG A 361 -31.59 5.69 -15.33
CA ARG A 361 -31.11 4.48 -16.02
C ARG A 361 -30.35 3.59 -15.07
N LEU A 362 -30.43 2.29 -15.31
CA LEU A 362 -29.60 1.31 -14.63
C LEU A 362 -28.51 0.88 -15.59
N ASP A 363 -27.30 0.80 -15.06
CA ASP A 363 -26.14 0.32 -15.81
C ASP A 363 -25.34 -0.65 -14.94
N GLN A 364 -24.50 -1.45 -15.59
CA GLN A 364 -23.56 -2.34 -14.91
C GLN A 364 -22.31 -2.48 -15.77
N GLY A 365 -21.18 -2.69 -15.12
CA GLY A 365 -19.93 -2.86 -15.84
C GLY A 365 -18.86 -3.49 -14.97
N ASN A 366 -17.65 -3.51 -15.52
CA ASN A 366 -16.48 -4.03 -14.85
C ASN A 366 -15.31 -3.07 -15.10
N ASP A 367 -14.66 -2.66 -14.02
CA ASP A 367 -13.38 -1.96 -14.06
C ASP A 367 -12.25 -2.99 -13.95
N GLU A 368 -11.15 -2.79 -14.67
CA GLU A 368 -10.02 -3.74 -14.66
C GLU A 368 -9.36 -3.85 -13.29
N ASN A 369 -9.36 -2.77 -12.51
CA ASN A 369 -8.66 -2.66 -11.24
C ASN A 369 -9.58 -2.86 -10.03
N LEU A 370 -10.83 -2.39 -10.12
CA LEU A 370 -11.81 -2.39 -9.03
C LEU A 370 -12.94 -3.41 -9.22
N GLY A 371 -13.01 -4.07 -10.38
CA GLY A 371 -13.93 -5.17 -10.68
C GLY A 371 -15.36 -4.72 -10.99
N GLU A 372 -16.31 -5.62 -10.78
CA GLU A 372 -17.71 -5.40 -11.18
C GLU A 372 -18.42 -4.31 -10.37
N TRP A 373 -19.34 -3.61 -11.02
CA TRP A 373 -20.18 -2.58 -10.42
C TRP A 373 -21.59 -2.55 -11.03
N ASN A 374 -22.54 -2.08 -10.22
CA ASN A 374 -23.89 -1.69 -10.63
C ASN A 374 -24.04 -0.19 -10.45
N GLU A 375 -24.82 0.47 -11.28
CA GLU A 375 -24.97 1.92 -11.26
C GLU A 375 -26.42 2.34 -11.51
N THR A 376 -26.84 3.41 -10.84
CA THR A 376 -28.04 4.17 -11.19
C THR A 376 -27.62 5.55 -11.68
N GLN A 377 -28.03 5.89 -12.90
CA GLN A 377 -27.83 7.20 -13.51
C GLN A 377 -29.08 8.05 -13.29
N LEU A 378 -28.87 9.27 -12.80
CA LEU A 378 -29.86 10.31 -12.55
C LEU A 378 -29.63 11.40 -13.59
N ILE A 379 -30.55 11.52 -14.56
CA ILE A 379 -30.38 12.42 -15.70
C ILE A 379 -31.22 13.67 -15.46
N TYR A 380 -30.54 14.79 -15.27
CA TYR A 380 -31.13 16.10 -15.04
C TYR A 380 -31.14 16.94 -16.31
N SER A 381 -32.20 17.72 -16.52
CA SER A 381 -32.32 18.63 -17.65
C SER A 381 -31.88 20.04 -17.25
N LEU A 382 -30.77 20.51 -17.80
CA LEU A 382 -30.30 21.88 -17.65
C LEU A 382 -30.74 22.70 -18.87
N ILE A 383 -31.57 23.74 -18.66
CA ILE A 383 -32.03 24.62 -19.74
C ILE A 383 -31.38 26.00 -19.57
N ARG A 384 -30.50 26.36 -20.50
CA ARG A 384 -29.74 27.62 -20.50
C ARG A 384 -29.87 28.29 -21.85
N SER A 385 -30.27 29.56 -21.88
CA SER A 385 -30.40 30.36 -23.12
C SER A 385 -31.19 29.67 -24.25
N GLY A 386 -32.21 28.88 -23.90
CA GLY A 386 -33.04 28.12 -24.86
C GLY A 386 -32.44 26.80 -25.35
N ILE A 387 -31.24 26.43 -24.90
CA ILE A 387 -30.58 25.15 -25.18
C ILE A 387 -30.82 24.22 -24.00
N GLN A 388 -31.29 23.00 -24.28
CA GLN A 388 -31.45 21.95 -23.28
C GLN A 388 -30.26 20.99 -23.36
N THR A 389 -29.62 20.75 -22.21
CA THR A 389 -28.56 19.75 -22.05
C THR A 389 -28.85 18.80 -20.90
N ASN A 390 -28.24 17.62 -20.96
CA ASN A 390 -28.37 16.61 -19.93
C ASN A 390 -27.13 16.60 -19.04
N VAL A 391 -27.34 16.76 -17.74
CA VAL A 391 -26.32 16.56 -16.70
C VAL A 391 -26.63 15.24 -16.02
N THR A 392 -25.61 14.40 -15.82
CA THR A 392 -25.83 13.05 -15.29
C THR A 392 -25.11 12.87 -13.96
N GLY A 393 -25.87 12.61 -12.91
CA GLY A 393 -25.36 12.11 -11.64
C GLY A 393 -25.35 10.58 -11.65
N ARG A 394 -24.22 9.93 -11.37
CA ARG A 394 -24.12 8.46 -11.36
C ARG A 394 -23.82 7.96 -9.96
N VAL A 395 -24.66 7.06 -9.47
CA VAL A 395 -24.52 6.40 -8.18
C VAL A 395 -24.09 4.95 -8.42
N ARG A 396 -22.80 4.67 -8.26
CA ARG A 396 -22.18 3.38 -8.58
C ARG A 396 -21.84 2.59 -7.33
N GLN A 397 -22.36 1.38 -7.20
CA GLN A 397 -22.02 0.44 -6.13
C GLN A 397 -21.09 -0.65 -6.66
N TRP A 398 -19.95 -0.82 -5.98
CA TRP A 398 -18.96 -1.83 -6.34
C TRP A 398 -19.28 -3.19 -5.70
N ARG A 399 -19.02 -4.26 -6.45
CA ARG A 399 -19.17 -5.65 -5.96
C ARG A 399 -17.86 -6.23 -5.43
N SER A 400 -16.72 -5.74 -5.87
CA SER A 400 -15.39 -6.29 -5.52
C SER A 400 -14.65 -5.47 -4.47
N ILE A 401 -15.17 -4.29 -4.12
CA ILE A 401 -14.70 -3.46 -3.01
C ILE A 401 -15.90 -2.96 -2.21
N SER A 402 -15.71 -2.68 -0.91
CA SER A 402 -16.74 -2.13 -0.03
C SER A 402 -16.92 -0.63 -0.23
N ALA A 403 -17.35 -0.20 -1.42
CA ALA A 403 -17.46 1.21 -1.76
C ALA A 403 -18.65 1.55 -2.65
N ILE A 404 -19.04 2.82 -2.59
CA ILE A 404 -19.90 3.50 -3.57
C ILE A 404 -19.10 4.64 -4.17
N THR A 405 -19.18 4.85 -5.48
CA THR A 405 -18.66 6.05 -6.14
C THR A 405 -19.79 6.88 -6.73
N LEU A 406 -19.68 8.19 -6.59
CA LEU A 406 -20.67 9.18 -6.99
C LEU A 406 -20.01 10.06 -8.04
N HIS A 407 -20.56 10.11 -9.25
CA HIS A 407 -19.97 10.82 -10.38
C HIS A 407 -20.91 11.89 -10.90
N LEU A 408 -20.36 13.02 -11.32
CA LEU A 408 -21.10 14.05 -12.05
C LEU A 408 -20.50 14.21 -13.45
N ASP A 409 -21.36 14.19 -14.47
CA ASP A 409 -21.01 14.54 -15.85
C ASP A 409 -21.76 15.79 -16.29
N ILE A 410 -21.02 16.82 -16.70
CA ILE A 410 -21.51 18.17 -17.00
C ILE A 410 -22.27 18.29 -18.34
N GLY A 411 -22.39 17.20 -19.09
CA GLY A 411 -23.04 17.21 -20.40
C GLY A 411 -22.21 17.96 -21.45
N ASN A 412 -22.79 18.20 -22.63
CA ASN A 412 -22.06 18.69 -23.81
C ASN A 412 -21.84 20.22 -23.86
N GLU A 413 -22.33 20.98 -22.88
CA GLU A 413 -22.16 22.43 -22.81
C GLU A 413 -21.34 22.82 -21.58
N PRO A 414 -20.40 23.76 -21.71
CA PRO A 414 -19.59 24.20 -20.58
C PRO A 414 -20.41 25.03 -19.58
N LEU A 415 -20.08 24.93 -18.29
CA LEU A 415 -20.61 25.83 -17.27
C LEU A 415 -19.72 27.08 -17.19
N THR A 416 -20.32 28.23 -17.45
CA THR A 416 -19.64 29.53 -17.49
C THR A 416 -20.38 30.51 -16.60
N SER A 417 -19.64 31.34 -15.86
CA SER A 417 -20.17 32.61 -15.34
C SER A 417 -19.06 33.66 -15.27
N SER A 418 -19.49 34.92 -15.30
CA SER A 418 -18.65 36.09 -15.04
C SER A 418 -18.35 36.27 -13.54
N ASP A 419 -19.24 35.81 -12.66
CA ASP A 419 -19.01 35.84 -11.21
C ASP A 419 -18.00 34.78 -10.75
N SER A 420 -17.06 35.20 -9.90
CA SER A 420 -16.18 34.29 -9.18
C SER A 420 -16.81 33.94 -7.83
N LEU A 421 -17.21 32.68 -7.67
CA LEU A 421 -17.48 32.13 -6.34
C LEU A 421 -16.17 32.03 -5.54
N SER A 422 -16.29 31.86 -4.22
CA SER A 422 -15.12 31.68 -3.36
C SER A 422 -14.42 30.35 -3.65
N MET A 423 -13.10 30.30 -3.43
CA MET A 423 -12.34 29.04 -3.44
C MET A 423 -12.76 28.11 -2.27
N ASP A 424 -13.47 28.65 -1.28
CA ASP A 424 -14.05 27.92 -0.15
C ASP A 424 -15.44 27.35 -0.41
N GLU A 425 -15.99 27.62 -1.60
CA GLU A 425 -17.26 27.10 -2.09
C GLU A 425 -17.03 26.05 -3.19
N VAL A 426 -18.12 25.42 -3.60
CA VAL A 426 -18.17 24.54 -4.78
C VAL A 426 -19.06 25.19 -5.84
N ARG A 427 -18.78 24.93 -7.12
CA ARG A 427 -19.55 25.42 -8.28
C ARG A 427 -20.56 24.39 -8.79
N THR A 428 -20.27 23.12 -8.56
CA THR A 428 -21.19 22.01 -8.82
C THR A 428 -21.41 21.26 -7.51
N VAL A 429 -22.53 20.54 -7.40
CA VAL A 429 -22.93 19.84 -6.19
C VAL A 429 -23.51 18.50 -6.59
N PHE A 430 -22.64 17.49 -6.73
CA PHE A 430 -23.01 16.09 -6.74
C PHE A 430 -21.77 15.24 -6.39
N PRO A 431 -21.69 14.64 -5.20
CA PRO A 431 -22.78 14.45 -4.24
C PRO A 431 -22.96 15.58 -3.21
N SER A 432 -24.06 15.49 -2.45
CA SER A 432 -24.28 16.26 -1.22
C SER A 432 -24.94 15.39 -0.16
N PHE A 433 -24.65 15.66 1.11
CA PHE A 433 -25.15 14.88 2.24
C PHE A 433 -25.62 15.78 3.38
N ASN A 434 -26.72 15.41 4.03
CA ASN A 434 -27.12 16.08 5.27
C ASN A 434 -26.17 15.69 6.42
N ILE A 435 -25.79 16.69 7.20
CA ILE A 435 -25.09 16.56 8.47
C ILE A 435 -26.18 16.56 9.55
N GLU A 436 -26.63 15.36 9.91
CA GLU A 436 -27.78 15.15 10.78
C GLU A 436 -27.64 13.86 11.60
N ARG A 437 -28.39 13.78 12.70
CA ARG A 437 -28.61 12.49 13.38
C ARG A 437 -29.68 11.73 12.64
N ILE A 438 -29.37 10.51 12.23
CA ILE A 438 -30.34 9.64 11.55
C ILE A 438 -31.45 9.19 12.51
N ASP A 439 -31.11 8.96 13.77
CA ASP A 439 -32.03 8.57 14.84
C ASP A 439 -31.53 9.03 16.23
N MET A 440 -32.32 8.86 17.29
CA MET A 440 -31.95 9.30 18.65
C MET A 440 -30.76 8.54 19.27
N ASN A 441 -30.45 7.34 18.77
CA ASN A 441 -29.31 6.53 19.20
C ASN A 441 -28.10 6.72 18.27
N ASP A 442 -28.16 7.70 17.36
CA ASP A 442 -27.06 8.02 16.48
C ASP A 442 -25.92 8.70 17.23
N GLN A 443 -24.80 7.99 17.32
CA GLN A 443 -23.57 8.41 17.97
C GLN A 443 -22.42 8.43 16.95
N GLN A 444 -22.70 8.93 15.75
CA GLN A 444 -21.68 9.14 14.74
C GLN A 444 -20.78 10.32 15.13
N GLY A 445 -19.48 10.06 15.16
CA GLY A 445 -18.44 11.07 15.21
C GLY A 445 -17.74 11.16 13.87
N TYR A 446 -17.00 12.25 13.66
CA TYR A 446 -16.15 12.41 12.50
C TYR A 446 -14.81 13.05 12.86
N PHE A 447 -13.82 12.83 12.01
CA PHE A 447 -12.69 13.74 11.87
C PHE A 447 -12.40 14.00 10.39
N THR A 448 -11.74 15.12 10.10
CA THR A 448 -11.36 15.54 8.75
C THR A 448 -9.90 15.92 8.68
N TYR A 449 -9.26 15.58 7.56
CA TYR A 449 -7.95 16.08 7.18
C TYR A 449 -8.07 17.47 6.59
N ALA A 450 -7.22 18.41 7.00
CA ALA A 450 -7.29 19.76 6.46
C ALA A 450 -5.99 20.55 6.58
N ASP A 451 -5.82 21.50 5.65
CA ASP A 451 -4.66 22.38 5.53
C ASP A 451 -3.34 21.61 5.24
N TYR A 452 -2.19 22.27 5.39
CA TYR A 452 -0.89 21.72 4.99
C TYR A 452 -0.38 20.58 5.91
N MET A 453 0.78 20.01 5.54
CA MET A 453 1.39 18.80 6.15
C MET A 453 0.52 17.55 6.01
N MET A 454 0.04 17.26 4.79
CA MET A 454 -0.85 16.13 4.53
C MET A 454 -2.14 16.20 5.36
N GLY A 455 -2.69 17.40 5.55
CA GLY A 455 -3.95 17.60 6.25
C GLY A 455 -3.85 17.61 7.77
N ASP A 456 -2.67 17.90 8.33
CA ASP A 456 -2.45 17.90 9.78
C ASP A 456 -2.81 19.24 10.44
N MET A 457 -2.50 20.36 9.78
CA MET A 457 -2.50 21.69 10.42
C MET A 457 -3.89 22.32 10.58
N GLY A 458 -4.88 21.80 9.86
CA GLY A 458 -6.29 22.19 9.98
C GLY A 458 -7.20 21.02 10.34
N LYS A 459 -6.64 19.88 10.81
CA LYS A 459 -7.44 18.70 11.17
C LYS A 459 -8.45 19.04 12.26
N HIS A 460 -9.66 18.53 12.12
CA HIS A 460 -10.76 18.81 13.05
C HIS A 460 -11.61 17.57 13.30
N ALA A 461 -12.21 17.47 14.48
CA ALA A 461 -13.09 16.37 14.85
C ALA A 461 -14.30 16.86 15.65
N GLY A 462 -15.44 16.18 15.49
CA GLY A 462 -16.68 16.51 16.17
C GLY A 462 -17.73 15.41 16.04
N THR A 463 -18.92 15.64 16.61
CA THR A 463 -20.09 14.79 16.37
C THR A 463 -20.64 15.06 14.98
N TRP A 464 -21.27 14.07 14.34
CA TRP A 464 -21.95 14.25 13.06
C TRP A 464 -23.44 14.57 13.30
N ASP A 465 -23.77 15.84 13.48
CA ASP A 465 -25.16 16.29 13.64
C ASP A 465 -25.34 17.76 13.21
N SER A 466 -26.58 18.28 13.32
CA SER A 466 -26.88 19.65 12.88
C SER A 466 -26.15 20.75 13.66
N SER A 467 -25.48 20.42 14.78
CA SER A 467 -24.64 21.37 15.54
C SER A 467 -23.21 21.47 15.01
N SER A 468 -22.78 20.55 14.14
CA SER A 468 -21.45 20.56 13.54
C SER A 468 -21.35 21.74 12.57
N LYS A 469 -20.66 22.81 12.97
CA LYS A 469 -20.54 24.04 12.17
C LYS A 469 -19.18 24.21 11.47
N ILE A 470 -18.24 23.29 11.68
CA ILE A 470 -16.81 23.50 11.39
C ILE A 470 -16.20 22.27 10.70
N ILE A 471 -16.89 21.69 9.71
CA ILE A 471 -16.17 20.83 8.76
C ILE A 471 -15.33 21.79 7.92
N GLN A 472 -14.00 21.76 8.11
CA GLN A 472 -13.08 22.63 7.38
C GLN A 472 -13.37 22.52 5.87
N SER A 473 -13.83 23.62 5.28
CA SER A 473 -14.28 23.70 3.88
C SER A 473 -13.18 24.24 2.97
N GLY A 474 -13.44 24.17 1.67
CA GLY A 474 -12.69 24.82 0.62
C GLY A 474 -11.51 24.04 0.07
N ILE A 475 -10.58 24.80 -0.50
CA ILE A 475 -9.40 24.26 -1.17
C ILE A 475 -8.49 23.45 -0.21
N LYS A 476 -8.60 23.72 1.09
CA LYS A 476 -7.81 23.10 2.15
C LYS A 476 -8.37 21.78 2.69
N ALA A 477 -9.61 21.45 2.35
CA ALA A 477 -10.30 20.27 2.88
C ALA A 477 -9.75 18.97 2.27
N GLY A 478 -9.82 17.89 3.04
CA GLY A 478 -9.43 16.54 2.64
C GLY A 478 -10.53 15.51 2.87
N PRO A 479 -10.16 14.22 2.93
CA PRO A 479 -11.09 13.16 3.28
C PRO A 479 -11.73 13.36 4.66
N ILE A 480 -13.00 12.98 4.79
CA ILE A 480 -13.72 12.92 6.07
C ILE A 480 -13.90 11.46 6.46
N VAL A 481 -13.63 11.16 7.73
CA VAL A 481 -13.80 9.83 8.31
C VAL A 481 -14.93 9.87 9.32
N LEU A 482 -16.01 9.12 9.06
CA LEU A 482 -17.16 8.93 9.94
C LEU A 482 -17.04 7.59 10.67
N PHE A 483 -17.35 7.57 11.96
CA PHE A 483 -17.22 6.36 12.78
C PHE A 483 -18.17 6.38 13.96
N ASN A 484 -18.36 5.22 14.59
CA ASN A 484 -19.24 5.09 15.74
C ASN A 484 -18.52 5.39 17.07
N LEU A 485 -19.00 6.41 17.81
CA LEU A 485 -18.45 6.80 19.10
C LEU A 485 -18.73 5.77 20.21
N ALA A 486 -19.85 5.05 20.14
CA ALA A 486 -20.22 4.04 21.13
C ALA A 486 -19.18 2.90 21.21
N LYS A 487 -18.54 2.61 20.07
CA LYS A 487 -17.48 1.60 19.97
C LYS A 487 -16.08 2.21 20.03
N ARG A 488 -15.94 3.46 20.46
CA ARG A 488 -14.67 4.21 20.51
C ARG A 488 -13.88 4.12 19.20
N ALA A 489 -14.54 4.41 18.09
CA ALA A 489 -14.01 4.35 16.73
C ALA A 489 -13.53 2.95 16.27
N GLN A 490 -13.85 1.89 17.02
CA GLN A 490 -13.70 0.50 16.58
C GLN A 490 -14.93 0.06 15.78
N GLY A 491 -14.75 -0.81 14.81
CA GLY A 491 -15.86 -1.35 14.01
C GLY A 491 -16.15 -0.53 12.77
N ASP A 492 -17.41 -0.13 12.58
CA ASP A 492 -17.92 0.46 11.34
C ASP A 492 -17.41 1.89 11.11
N VAL A 493 -16.83 2.12 9.94
CA VAL A 493 -16.23 3.38 9.49
C VAL A 493 -16.64 3.66 8.05
N LEU A 494 -17.01 4.91 7.75
CA LEU A 494 -17.15 5.43 6.39
C LEU A 494 -16.07 6.47 6.10
N ILE A 495 -15.49 6.43 4.91
CA ILE A 495 -14.52 7.43 4.44
C ILE A 495 -15.09 8.10 3.19
N LEU A 496 -15.26 9.41 3.28
CA LEU A 496 -15.75 10.30 2.24
C LEU A 496 -14.53 11.02 1.64
N SER A 497 -14.23 10.77 0.37
CA SER A 497 -13.01 11.29 -0.28
C SER A 497 -13.26 11.62 -1.75
N PRO A 498 -12.56 12.61 -2.35
CA PRO A 498 -12.50 12.71 -3.80
C PRO A 498 -11.97 11.39 -4.38
N PHE A 499 -12.48 11.02 -5.54
CA PHE A 499 -12.07 9.83 -6.27
C PHE A 499 -11.42 10.15 -7.63
N SER A 500 -11.54 11.39 -8.11
CA SER A 500 -10.85 11.85 -9.33
C SER A 500 -10.65 13.36 -9.27
N ARG A 501 -9.84 13.92 -10.18
CA ARG A 501 -9.72 15.39 -10.37
C ARG A 501 -9.32 16.15 -9.09
N PHE A 502 -8.47 15.53 -8.28
CA PHE A 502 -8.13 15.99 -6.92
C PHE A 502 -7.80 17.47 -6.81
N MET A 503 -7.05 18.02 -7.77
CA MET A 503 -6.64 19.42 -7.77
C MET A 503 -7.77 20.42 -8.02
N ALA A 504 -8.88 19.98 -8.65
CA ALA A 504 -10.05 20.81 -8.95
C ALA A 504 -11.18 20.65 -7.93
N THR A 505 -11.14 19.61 -7.10
CA THR A 505 -12.17 19.32 -6.10
C THR A 505 -12.10 20.29 -4.92
N SER A 506 -13.24 20.72 -4.38
CA SER A 506 -13.37 21.36 -3.06
C SER A 506 -14.55 20.76 -2.32
N LEU A 507 -14.58 21.03 -1.02
CA LEU A 507 -15.69 20.71 -0.13
C LEU A 507 -16.33 22.02 0.32
N SER A 508 -17.65 22.08 0.43
CA SER A 508 -18.33 23.19 1.08
C SER A 508 -19.30 22.66 2.11
N GLN A 509 -19.36 23.31 3.27
CA GLN A 509 -20.44 23.11 4.23
C GLN A 509 -21.38 24.32 4.17
N ARG A 510 -22.60 24.12 3.68
CA ARG A 510 -23.66 25.13 3.70
C ARG A 510 -24.74 24.72 4.69
N ALA A 511 -24.86 25.46 5.78
CA ALA A 511 -25.70 25.09 6.92
C ALA A 511 -25.39 23.65 7.40
N ASN A 512 -26.37 22.76 7.36
CA ASN A 512 -26.25 21.35 7.72
C ASN A 512 -26.09 20.43 6.49
N VAL A 513 -25.56 20.94 5.38
CA VAL A 513 -25.32 20.16 4.17
C VAL A 513 -23.83 20.17 3.85
N LEU A 514 -23.26 18.99 3.66
CA LEU A 514 -21.95 18.78 3.10
C LEU A 514 -22.08 18.65 1.57
N GLU A 515 -21.29 19.42 0.83
CA GLU A 515 -21.32 19.48 -0.63
C GLU A 515 -19.91 19.26 -1.17
N TYR A 516 -19.80 18.44 -2.21
CA TYR A 516 -18.52 17.96 -2.70
C TYR A 516 -18.48 18.01 -4.22
N ASP A 517 -17.63 18.84 -4.82
CA ASP A 517 -17.43 18.85 -6.28
C ASP A 517 -16.34 19.86 -6.74
N VAL A 518 -16.41 20.35 -7.98
CA VAL A 518 -15.54 21.39 -8.54
C VAL A 518 -15.53 22.65 -7.68
N MET A 519 -14.32 23.14 -7.39
CA MET A 519 -14.03 24.36 -6.65
C MET A 519 -14.72 25.60 -7.23
N GLY A 520 -15.29 26.44 -6.36
CA GLY A 520 -16.09 27.61 -6.72
C GLY A 520 -15.34 28.62 -7.61
N SER A 521 -14.07 28.88 -7.32
CA SER A 521 -13.25 29.87 -8.03
C SER A 521 -12.85 29.47 -9.46
N VAL A 522 -13.10 28.23 -9.88
CA VAL A 522 -12.85 27.78 -11.26
C VAL A 522 -13.71 28.61 -12.20
N SER A 523 -13.10 29.19 -13.24
CA SER A 523 -13.80 30.14 -14.12
C SER A 523 -14.73 29.44 -15.12
N ILE A 524 -14.34 28.27 -15.62
CA ILE A 524 -15.10 27.50 -16.60
C ILE A 524 -15.01 26.02 -16.24
N VAL A 525 -16.16 25.35 -16.13
CA VAL A 525 -16.22 23.88 -16.12
C VAL A 525 -16.45 23.41 -17.56
N PRO A 526 -15.50 22.71 -18.19
CA PRO A 526 -15.61 22.34 -19.60
C PRO A 526 -16.80 21.44 -19.90
N ALA A 527 -17.23 21.43 -21.16
CA ALA A 527 -18.13 20.41 -21.67
C ALA A 527 -17.51 19.01 -21.48
N ASN A 528 -18.37 18.03 -21.18
CA ASN A 528 -18.06 16.62 -20.93
C ASN A 528 -17.07 16.41 -19.78
N TYR A 529 -16.94 17.40 -18.88
CA TYR A 529 -16.15 17.25 -17.68
C TYR A 529 -16.80 16.24 -16.75
N ASN A 530 -15.98 15.34 -16.22
CA ASN A 530 -16.40 14.37 -15.22
C ASN A 530 -15.61 14.54 -13.91
N HIS A 531 -16.29 14.31 -12.81
CA HIS A 531 -15.71 14.31 -11.48
C HIS A 531 -16.41 13.25 -10.63
N SER A 532 -15.70 12.72 -9.65
CA SER A 532 -16.20 11.65 -8.80
C SER A 532 -15.67 11.71 -7.38
N MET A 533 -16.49 11.21 -6.47
CA MET A 533 -16.23 11.00 -5.05
C MET A 533 -16.41 9.52 -4.71
N ILE A 534 -15.70 9.04 -3.69
CA ILE A 534 -15.85 7.70 -3.12
C ILE A 534 -16.38 7.78 -1.69
N VAL A 535 -17.32 6.89 -1.37
CA VAL A 535 -17.74 6.55 0.00
C VAL A 535 -17.29 5.11 0.24
N PHE A 536 -16.22 4.95 1.00
CA PHE A 536 -15.62 3.66 1.33
C PHE A 536 -16.07 3.19 2.71
N TYR A 537 -16.26 1.89 2.89
CA TYR A 537 -16.66 1.29 4.15
C TYR A 537 -15.69 0.21 4.64
N SER A 538 -15.43 0.23 5.94
CA SER A 538 -14.74 -0.85 6.66
C SER A 538 -15.42 -1.12 8.00
N SER A 539 -15.28 -2.35 8.50
CA SER A 539 -15.71 -2.74 9.85
C SER A 539 -14.54 -2.94 10.82
N HIS A 540 -13.35 -2.47 10.49
CA HIS A 540 -12.12 -2.80 11.20
C HIS A 540 -11.55 -1.64 12.04
N GLY A 541 -12.37 -0.60 12.30
CA GLY A 541 -11.92 0.61 12.99
C GLY A 541 -11.15 1.56 12.08
N VAL A 542 -10.90 2.77 12.57
CA VAL A 542 -10.40 3.91 11.76
C VAL A 542 -9.06 3.62 11.09
N ASN A 543 -8.08 3.09 11.82
CA ASN A 543 -6.75 2.83 11.29
C ASN A 543 -6.75 1.85 10.11
N GLU A 544 -7.44 0.72 10.28
CA GLU A 544 -7.48 -0.28 9.21
C GLU A 544 -8.44 0.16 8.09
N ALA A 545 -9.50 0.91 8.40
CA ALA A 545 -10.36 1.52 7.38
C ALA A 545 -9.59 2.47 6.44
N MET A 546 -8.76 3.36 6.99
CA MET A 546 -7.91 4.25 6.19
C MET A 546 -6.96 3.45 5.30
N ARG A 547 -6.41 2.36 5.81
CA ARG A 547 -5.52 1.48 5.03
C ARG A 547 -6.25 0.77 3.89
N GLU A 548 -7.42 0.19 4.16
CA GLU A 548 -8.22 -0.53 3.16
C GLU A 548 -8.77 0.42 2.09
N TRP A 549 -9.17 1.63 2.48
CA TRP A 549 -9.49 2.73 1.56
C TRP A 549 -8.28 3.06 0.69
N GLY A 550 -7.11 3.30 1.29
CA GLY A 550 -5.88 3.61 0.58
C GLY A 550 -5.43 2.50 -0.38
N GLN A 551 -5.59 1.23 -0.01
CA GLN A 551 -5.36 0.10 -0.91
C GLN A 551 -6.30 0.13 -2.12
N SER A 552 -7.58 0.45 -1.90
CA SER A 552 -8.56 0.55 -2.97
C SER A 552 -8.25 1.73 -3.90
N MET A 553 -7.88 2.89 -3.34
CA MET A 553 -7.42 4.05 -4.10
C MET A 553 -6.17 3.70 -4.93
N ARG A 554 -5.15 3.10 -4.32
CA ARG A 554 -3.93 2.71 -5.05
C ARG A 554 -4.19 1.70 -6.17
N ARG A 555 -5.10 0.74 -5.97
CA ARG A 555 -5.55 -0.17 -7.03
C ARG A 555 -6.21 0.61 -8.17
N ALA A 556 -7.15 1.50 -7.85
CA ALA A 556 -7.85 2.31 -8.86
C ALA A 556 -6.89 3.08 -9.78
N PHE A 557 -5.79 3.58 -9.21
CA PHE A 557 -4.81 4.41 -9.91
C PHE A 557 -3.52 3.70 -10.30
N ASN A 558 -3.45 2.36 -10.20
CA ASN A 558 -2.25 1.56 -10.48
C ASN A 558 -0.98 2.03 -9.72
N ARG A 559 -1.15 2.59 -8.51
CA ARG A 559 -0.04 3.05 -7.68
C ARG A 559 0.58 1.89 -6.89
N THR A 560 1.83 1.56 -7.20
CA THR A 560 2.64 0.62 -6.43
C THR A 560 3.38 1.33 -5.28
N MET A 561 4.02 0.57 -4.40
CA MET A 561 4.92 1.13 -3.37
C MET A 561 6.39 1.05 -3.78
N GLU A 562 6.67 0.73 -5.04
CA GLU A 562 8.02 0.38 -5.51
C GLU A 562 9.02 1.53 -5.31
N HIS A 563 8.66 2.75 -5.71
CA HIS A 563 9.55 3.91 -5.54
C HIS A 563 9.78 4.23 -4.06
N ARG A 564 8.74 4.15 -3.20
CA ARG A 564 8.87 4.32 -1.74
C ARG A 564 9.81 3.26 -1.14
N LEU A 565 9.66 2.00 -1.54
CA LEU A 565 10.42 0.89 -0.97
C LEU A 565 11.89 0.88 -1.38
N HIS A 566 12.24 1.45 -2.54
CA HIS A 566 13.61 1.52 -3.05
C HIS A 566 14.24 2.91 -2.93
N ASP A 567 13.55 3.89 -2.34
CA ASP A 567 14.10 5.23 -2.14
C ASP A 567 15.23 5.19 -1.10
N ILE A 568 16.42 5.64 -1.50
CA ILE A 568 17.59 5.74 -0.63
C ILE A 568 17.28 6.63 0.59
N THR A 569 16.59 7.75 0.36
CA THR A 569 16.28 8.76 1.38
C THR A 569 15.28 8.26 2.43
N VAL A 570 14.55 7.20 2.12
CA VAL A 570 13.60 6.56 3.03
C VAL A 570 14.23 5.38 3.77
N ASN A 571 15.24 4.73 3.19
CA ASN A 571 15.82 3.49 3.73
C ASN A 571 17.17 3.66 4.43
N TYR A 572 17.89 4.73 4.16
CA TYR A 572 19.20 5.00 4.74
C TYR A 572 19.22 6.34 5.47
N LEU A 573 20.09 6.45 6.48
CA LEU A 573 20.29 7.67 7.25
C LEU A 573 20.72 8.82 6.33
N GLY A 574 20.14 10.00 6.55
CA GLY A 574 20.48 11.24 5.85
C GLY A 574 21.05 12.31 6.77
N TYR A 575 21.51 13.40 6.17
CA TYR A 575 21.88 14.62 6.91
C TYR A 575 21.24 15.84 6.26
N TYR A 576 20.52 16.67 7.03
CA TYR A 576 19.74 17.78 6.48
C TYR A 576 20.29 19.14 6.91
N THR A 577 20.32 20.07 5.96
CA THR A 577 20.57 21.51 6.21
C THR A 577 19.28 22.34 6.15
N ASP A 578 18.15 21.63 6.26
CA ASP A 578 16.77 22.10 6.21
C ASP A 578 16.47 23.11 7.31
N ASN A 579 15.41 23.91 7.14
CA ASN A 579 14.91 24.78 8.18
C ASN A 579 14.77 24.01 9.49
N SER A 580 15.34 24.55 10.56
CA SER A 580 15.53 23.94 11.90
C SER A 580 16.80 23.10 12.11
N GLY A 581 17.61 22.85 11.07
CA GLY A 581 18.97 22.31 11.19
C GLY A 581 20.00 23.40 11.48
N TYR A 582 21.08 23.06 12.17
CA TYR A 582 22.12 24.00 12.58
C TYR A 582 22.71 24.84 11.43
N TYR A 583 22.79 24.25 10.23
CA TYR A 583 23.35 24.89 9.03
C TYR A 583 22.29 25.48 8.08
N TYR A 584 21.08 25.77 8.57
CA TYR A 584 20.08 26.50 7.79
C TYR A 584 20.38 28.01 7.79
N TYR A 585 20.69 28.57 6.61
CA TYR A 585 21.16 29.97 6.48
C TYR A 585 22.34 30.29 7.44
N HIS A 586 23.16 29.30 7.72
CA HIS A 586 24.26 29.34 8.68
C HIS A 586 25.37 28.37 8.25
N THR A 587 26.63 28.77 8.36
CA THR A 587 27.80 27.95 7.99
C THR A 587 28.65 27.63 9.20
N GLU A 588 29.59 26.71 9.04
CA GLU A 588 30.62 26.53 10.07
C GLU A 588 31.46 27.81 10.20
N THR A 589 31.96 28.07 11.40
CA THR A 589 32.70 29.31 11.68
C THR A 589 33.90 29.43 10.73
N GLU A 590 34.04 30.61 10.09
CA GLU A 590 35.08 30.91 9.09
C GLU A 590 35.02 30.08 7.79
N MET A 591 33.91 29.37 7.53
CA MET A 591 33.70 28.59 6.30
C MET A 591 32.57 29.15 5.43
N ASN A 592 32.66 28.91 4.13
CA ASN A 592 31.49 28.99 3.24
C ASN A 592 30.69 27.66 3.25
N TYR A 593 29.59 27.59 2.48
CA TYR A 593 28.77 26.38 2.44
C TYR A 593 29.45 25.21 1.75
N GLU A 594 30.22 25.42 0.69
CA GLU A 594 31.02 24.36 0.07
C GLU A 594 31.94 23.67 1.09
N GLU A 595 32.70 24.45 1.85
CA GLU A 595 33.61 23.97 2.88
C GLU A 595 32.87 23.33 4.05
N THR A 596 31.72 23.89 4.44
CA THR A 596 30.85 23.36 5.50
C THR A 596 30.30 21.98 5.11
N MET A 597 29.73 21.84 3.91
CA MET A 597 29.16 20.58 3.40
C MET A 597 30.22 19.48 3.28
N ILE A 598 31.41 19.84 2.76
CA ILE A 598 32.53 18.91 2.71
C ILE A 598 32.98 18.51 4.12
N SER A 599 33.03 19.46 5.05
CA SER A 599 33.37 19.19 6.45
C SER A 599 32.34 18.29 7.13
N ILE A 600 31.04 18.46 6.88
CA ILE A 600 29.97 17.56 7.34
C ILE A 600 30.27 16.14 6.87
N SER A 601 30.52 15.94 5.56
CA SER A 601 30.83 14.62 4.96
C SER A 601 32.09 13.94 5.49
N GLN A 602 33.04 14.71 6.02
CA GLN A 602 34.36 14.20 6.42
C GLN A 602 34.56 14.09 7.93
N LYS A 603 33.91 14.96 8.72
CA LYS A 603 34.13 15.07 10.17
C LYS A 603 33.04 14.39 10.98
N ILE A 604 31.80 14.35 10.50
CA ILE A 604 30.72 13.64 11.19
C ILE A 604 30.85 12.15 10.92
N SER A 605 31.10 11.37 11.97
CA SER A 605 31.30 9.91 11.87
C SER A 605 29.97 9.16 11.85
N LEU A 606 29.08 9.50 10.91
CA LEU A 606 27.81 8.81 10.66
C LEU A 606 27.76 8.23 9.24
N PRO A 607 27.15 7.05 9.05
CA PRO A 607 27.01 6.42 7.74
C PRO A 607 25.79 7.01 7.00
N PHE A 608 25.74 8.31 6.78
CA PHE A 608 24.66 8.88 5.96
C PHE A 608 24.91 8.65 4.46
N HIS A 609 23.83 8.39 3.72
CA HIS A 609 23.87 8.06 2.30
C HIS A 609 23.48 9.22 1.40
N TYR A 610 23.06 10.34 1.96
CA TYR A 610 22.71 11.53 1.22
C TYR A 610 22.73 12.76 2.12
N ILE A 611 22.94 13.93 1.52
CA ILE A 611 22.87 15.22 2.21
C ILE A 611 21.85 16.11 1.51
N GLN A 612 21.04 16.82 2.29
CA GLN A 612 20.09 17.80 1.78
C GLN A 612 20.72 19.21 1.71
N ILE A 613 20.49 19.90 0.60
CA ILE A 613 20.78 21.33 0.42
C ILE A 613 19.47 22.12 0.37
N ASP A 614 19.26 22.99 1.36
CA ASP A 614 18.03 23.77 1.48
C ASP A 614 18.04 25.06 0.64
N SER A 615 16.96 25.81 0.69
CA SER A 615 16.65 27.06 -0.01
C SER A 615 17.73 28.16 -0.05
N TRP A 616 18.86 28.02 0.64
CA TRP A 616 19.99 28.95 0.59
C TRP A 616 20.88 28.82 -0.66
N TRP A 617 20.83 27.71 -1.42
CA TRP A 617 21.83 27.42 -2.47
C TRP A 617 21.61 28.05 -3.85
N TYR A 618 20.37 28.38 -4.20
CA TYR A 618 19.97 28.84 -5.53
C TYR A 618 19.62 30.33 -5.57
N TYR A 619 19.47 30.88 -6.78
CA TYR A 619 19.16 32.31 -6.98
C TYR A 619 17.71 32.63 -6.65
N LYS A 620 17.52 33.77 -6.00
CA LYS A 620 16.23 34.25 -5.53
C LYS A 620 15.70 35.40 -6.39
N GLY A 621 14.42 35.35 -6.75
CA GLY A 621 13.69 36.40 -7.41
C GLY A 621 12.67 37.07 -6.49
N PHE A 622 11.57 37.55 -7.08
CA PHE A 622 10.46 38.11 -6.33
C PHE A 622 10.00 37.19 -5.19
N GLY A 623 9.72 37.74 -4.01
CA GLY A 623 9.26 36.97 -2.84
C GLY A 623 10.31 36.08 -2.16
N ASN A 624 11.59 36.21 -2.55
CA ASN A 624 12.67 35.28 -2.20
C ASN A 624 12.45 33.85 -2.72
N ASP A 625 11.86 33.76 -3.90
CA ASP A 625 11.47 32.51 -4.57
C ASP A 625 12.41 32.16 -5.72
N VAL A 626 12.21 31.01 -6.36
CA VAL A 626 13.22 30.46 -7.27
C VAL A 626 13.21 31.26 -8.58
N SER A 627 14.24 32.07 -8.82
CA SER A 627 14.44 32.73 -10.13
C SER A 627 15.28 31.87 -11.06
N GLU A 628 16.34 31.24 -10.53
CA GLU A 628 17.20 30.29 -11.22
C GLU A 628 17.61 29.19 -10.24
N TRP A 629 17.39 27.93 -10.61
CA TRP A 629 17.67 26.75 -9.78
C TRP A 629 19.05 26.18 -10.11
N SER A 630 20.07 27.02 -9.97
CA SER A 630 21.48 26.71 -10.22
C SER A 630 22.34 27.14 -9.03
N SER A 631 23.52 26.52 -8.90
CA SER A 631 24.41 26.79 -7.77
C SER A 631 25.03 28.18 -7.88
N ARG A 632 24.92 28.94 -6.79
CA ARG A 632 25.52 30.28 -6.70
C ARG A 632 27.02 30.24 -6.40
N PRO A 633 27.87 30.99 -7.12
CA PRO A 633 29.32 31.02 -6.88
C PRO A 633 29.73 31.58 -5.51
N ASP A 634 28.91 32.40 -4.87
CA ASP A 634 29.20 32.92 -3.51
C ASP A 634 28.91 31.89 -2.40
N ILE A 635 28.18 30.82 -2.74
CA ILE A 635 27.83 29.70 -1.85
C ILE A 635 28.73 28.48 -2.16
N PHE A 636 28.87 28.18 -3.46
CA PHE A 636 29.66 27.08 -4.02
C PHE A 636 30.66 27.62 -5.06
N PRO A 637 31.83 28.14 -4.63
CA PRO A 637 32.81 28.73 -5.54
C PRO A 637 33.29 27.78 -6.65
N ASP A 638 33.41 26.48 -6.37
CA ASP A 638 33.82 25.46 -7.35
C ASP A 638 32.61 24.77 -8.03
N GLY A 639 31.38 25.12 -7.61
CA GLY A 639 30.13 24.56 -8.09
C GLY A 639 29.78 23.18 -7.50
N LEU A 640 28.49 22.81 -7.56
CA LEU A 640 27.98 21.53 -7.05
C LEU A 640 28.68 20.28 -7.62
N PRO A 641 29.08 20.22 -8.91
CA PRO A 641 29.83 19.06 -9.42
C PRO A 641 31.17 18.83 -8.70
N ALA A 642 31.86 19.90 -8.28
CA ALA A 642 33.10 19.78 -7.51
C ALA A 642 32.83 19.34 -6.07
N VAL A 643 31.79 19.90 -5.44
CA VAL A 643 31.33 19.51 -4.10
C VAL A 643 30.98 18.03 -4.07
N HIS A 644 30.17 17.56 -5.01
CA HIS A 644 29.74 16.16 -5.12
C HIS A 644 30.95 15.21 -5.23
N ARG A 645 31.95 15.53 -6.07
CA ARG A 645 33.20 14.76 -6.14
C ARG A 645 33.99 14.77 -4.83
N ARG A 646 34.12 15.93 -4.17
CA ARG A 646 34.89 16.10 -2.92
C ARG A 646 34.24 15.42 -1.71
N MET A 647 32.91 15.27 -1.74
CA MET A 647 32.13 14.44 -0.81
C MET A 647 32.12 12.95 -1.21
N LYS A 648 32.97 12.52 -2.16
CA LYS A 648 33.04 11.12 -2.65
C LYS A 648 31.72 10.61 -3.24
N TYR A 649 31.04 11.47 -3.99
CA TYR A 649 29.81 11.14 -4.71
C TYR A 649 28.62 10.81 -3.81
N ILE A 650 28.59 11.35 -2.58
CA ILE A 650 27.38 11.28 -1.75
C ILE A 650 26.23 11.97 -2.48
N PRO A 651 25.11 11.26 -2.73
CA PRO A 651 23.91 11.82 -3.35
C PRO A 651 23.37 13.06 -2.65
N LEU A 652 22.70 13.90 -3.44
CA LEU A 652 22.08 15.13 -2.95
C LEU A 652 20.55 15.05 -3.02
N ALA A 653 19.93 15.53 -1.95
CA ALA A 653 18.53 15.95 -1.94
C ALA A 653 18.51 17.48 -2.04
N ALA A 654 17.64 18.05 -2.87
CA ALA A 654 17.65 19.50 -3.09
C ALA A 654 16.25 20.11 -2.93
N HIS A 655 16.20 21.15 -2.11
CA HIS A 655 15.01 21.97 -1.92
C HIS A 655 14.68 22.80 -3.16
N ASN A 656 13.39 22.88 -3.47
CA ASN A 656 12.82 23.88 -4.33
C ASN A 656 11.55 24.46 -3.69
N ARG A 657 11.50 25.79 -3.60
CA ARG A 657 10.28 26.52 -3.23
C ARG A 657 9.31 26.56 -4.43
N TYR A 658 8.63 27.66 -4.65
CA TYR A 658 7.92 27.91 -5.89
C TYR A 658 8.75 28.82 -6.82
N TRP A 659 8.34 28.89 -8.08
CA TRP A 659 9.02 29.71 -9.10
C TRP A 659 8.59 31.17 -8.97
N ALA A 660 9.55 32.08 -9.01
CA ALA A 660 9.29 33.51 -8.98
C ALA A 660 8.76 34.00 -10.33
N ALA A 661 7.94 35.05 -10.35
CA ALA A 661 7.41 35.64 -11.59
C ALA A 661 8.50 36.16 -12.54
N ASP A 662 9.69 36.46 -12.01
CA ASP A 662 10.89 36.91 -12.74
C ASP A 662 11.89 35.76 -12.97
N THR A 663 11.43 34.50 -12.95
CA THR A 663 12.28 33.35 -13.25
C THR A 663 12.89 33.44 -14.65
N ILE A 664 14.20 33.18 -14.76
CA ILE A 664 14.89 33.26 -16.04
C ILE A 664 14.40 32.20 -17.02
N TYR A 665 13.83 31.10 -16.52
CA TYR A 665 13.36 29.98 -17.32
C TYR A 665 12.17 30.35 -18.22
N SER A 666 11.40 31.38 -17.86
CA SER A 666 10.26 31.84 -18.69
C SER A 666 10.68 32.45 -20.03
N THR A 667 11.99 32.65 -20.26
CA THR A 667 12.53 33.11 -21.56
C THR A 667 12.62 31.98 -22.59
N ASN A 668 12.90 30.75 -22.14
CA ASN A 668 13.14 29.59 -22.99
C ASN A 668 12.07 28.50 -22.85
N TYR A 669 11.29 28.56 -21.77
CA TYR A 669 10.23 27.61 -21.45
C TYR A 669 8.91 28.35 -21.17
N THR A 670 7.82 27.63 -21.28
CA THR A 670 6.45 28.10 -21.12
C THR A 670 6.10 28.12 -19.64
N PHE A 671 5.87 29.31 -19.10
CA PHE A 671 5.40 29.50 -17.73
C PHE A 671 4.07 30.24 -17.72
N VAL A 672 3.15 29.82 -16.84
CA VAL A 672 2.05 30.68 -16.40
C VAL A 672 2.60 31.61 -15.34
N ILE A 673 2.36 32.92 -15.48
CA ILE A 673 2.87 33.92 -14.55
C ILE A 673 1.67 34.63 -13.89
N ASP A 674 1.68 34.65 -12.57
CA ASP A 674 0.80 35.46 -11.73
C ASP A 674 1.59 36.69 -11.27
N HIS A 675 1.48 37.78 -12.03
CA HIS A 675 2.15 39.04 -11.72
C HIS A 675 1.59 39.72 -10.45
N ILE A 676 0.39 39.37 -10.01
CA ILE A 676 -0.22 39.97 -8.82
C ILE A 676 0.46 39.41 -7.57
N ASN A 677 0.64 38.09 -7.53
CA ASN A 677 1.25 37.41 -6.39
C ASN A 677 2.75 37.10 -6.57
N GLY A 678 3.31 37.51 -7.72
CA GLY A 678 4.72 37.38 -8.06
C GLY A 678 5.21 35.94 -8.18
N LYS A 679 4.34 35.05 -8.65
CA LYS A 679 4.59 33.60 -8.76
C LYS A 679 4.53 33.14 -10.20
N ALA A 680 5.20 32.05 -10.51
CA ALA A 680 5.13 31.40 -11.81
C ALA A 680 5.03 29.88 -11.67
N LEU A 681 4.64 29.21 -12.75
CA LEU A 681 4.51 27.76 -12.80
C LEU A 681 4.82 27.25 -14.23
N PRO A 682 5.71 26.25 -14.38
CA PRO A 682 6.03 25.69 -15.69
C PRO A 682 4.86 24.88 -16.25
N ILE A 683 4.53 25.09 -17.52
CA ILE A 683 3.50 24.33 -18.22
C ILE A 683 4.09 23.03 -18.78
N SER A 684 3.27 22.00 -18.92
CA SER A 684 3.66 20.66 -19.35
C SER A 684 3.99 20.49 -20.85
N ASN A 685 4.09 21.57 -21.63
CA ASN A 685 4.16 21.53 -23.10
C ASN A 685 5.60 21.59 -23.66
N ASP A 686 6.61 21.76 -22.83
CA ASP A 686 8.02 21.76 -23.21
C ASP A 686 8.88 20.84 -22.33
N SER A 687 10.19 20.83 -22.56
CA SER A 687 11.16 19.95 -21.91
C SER A 687 11.64 20.42 -20.53
N PHE A 688 11.07 21.50 -19.97
CA PHE A 688 11.60 22.16 -18.76
C PHE A 688 12.03 21.20 -17.65
N TRP A 689 11.13 20.30 -17.21
CA TRP A 689 11.43 19.37 -16.12
C TRP A 689 12.45 18.30 -16.48
N ILE A 690 12.49 17.86 -17.74
CA ILE A 690 13.48 16.89 -18.24
C ILE A 690 14.86 17.52 -18.20
N ASP A 691 14.99 18.76 -18.68
CA ASP A 691 16.25 19.47 -18.72
C ASP A 691 16.73 19.81 -17.30
N LEU A 692 15.82 20.26 -16.42
CA LEU A 692 16.11 20.58 -15.02
C LEU A 692 16.61 19.35 -14.24
N PHE A 693 15.88 18.23 -14.28
CA PHE A 693 16.27 17.01 -13.57
C PHE A 693 17.46 16.30 -14.23
N GLY A 694 17.54 16.32 -15.56
CA GLY A 694 18.66 15.75 -16.31
C GLY A 694 19.98 16.41 -15.94
N GLU A 695 20.02 17.74 -15.98
CA GLU A 695 21.18 18.53 -15.56
C GLU A 695 21.57 18.21 -14.11
N ALA A 696 20.59 18.23 -13.21
CA ALA A 696 20.86 18.06 -11.78
C ALA A 696 21.33 16.65 -11.40
N SER A 697 20.68 15.63 -11.93
CA SER A 697 21.01 14.24 -11.62
C SER A 697 22.35 13.83 -12.24
N GLN A 698 22.62 14.23 -13.49
CA GLN A 698 23.83 13.81 -14.20
C GLN A 698 25.09 14.56 -13.76
N ASN A 699 24.98 15.86 -13.41
CA ASN A 699 26.18 16.67 -13.15
C ASN A 699 26.54 16.80 -11.67
N TRP A 700 25.58 16.67 -10.76
CA TRP A 700 25.86 16.83 -9.33
C TRP A 700 25.10 15.86 -8.41
N GLY A 701 24.52 14.80 -8.97
CA GLY A 701 24.06 13.63 -8.22
C GLY A 701 22.78 13.85 -7.42
N LEU A 702 21.84 14.64 -7.96
CA LEU A 702 20.49 14.74 -7.42
C LEU A 702 19.78 13.37 -7.47
N ILE A 703 19.25 12.95 -6.31
CA ILE A 703 18.39 11.76 -6.20
C ILE A 703 16.97 12.08 -5.70
N LEU A 704 16.80 13.21 -5.01
CA LEU A 704 15.53 13.63 -4.42
C LEU A 704 15.30 15.13 -4.65
N TYR A 705 14.20 15.45 -5.31
CA TYR A 705 13.70 16.81 -5.46
C TYR A 705 12.62 17.08 -4.43
N GLU A 706 12.83 18.06 -3.55
CA GLU A 706 11.82 18.50 -2.59
C GLU A 706 11.02 19.66 -3.18
N GLN A 707 9.73 19.45 -3.39
CA GLN A 707 8.79 20.53 -3.75
C GLN A 707 8.13 21.06 -2.46
N ASP A 708 8.56 22.24 -2.04
CA ASP A 708 8.09 22.92 -0.83
C ASP A 708 7.12 24.06 -1.13
N TRP A 709 6.45 24.56 -0.09
CA TRP A 709 5.42 25.61 -0.16
C TRP A 709 4.27 25.25 -1.12
N LEU A 710 3.94 23.97 -1.25
CA LEU A 710 2.87 23.49 -2.14
C LEU A 710 1.51 24.14 -1.84
N ASN A 711 1.17 24.31 -0.57
CA ASN A 711 -0.03 25.03 -0.16
C ASN A 711 -0.04 26.46 -0.69
N VAL A 712 1.03 27.23 -0.51
CA VAL A 712 1.13 28.62 -0.94
C VAL A 712 1.15 28.74 -2.45
N GLN A 713 1.91 27.88 -3.14
CA GLN A 713 1.89 27.84 -4.60
C GLN A 713 0.52 27.47 -5.17
N THR A 714 -0.35 26.83 -4.41
CA THR A 714 -1.69 26.45 -4.87
C THR A 714 -2.76 27.47 -4.49
N ILE A 715 -2.70 28.01 -3.27
CA ILE A 715 -3.72 28.90 -2.69
C ILE A 715 -3.49 30.36 -3.12
N ASP A 716 -2.24 30.79 -3.21
CA ASP A 716 -1.90 32.18 -3.53
C ASP A 716 -1.67 32.39 -5.02
N PHE A 717 -1.42 31.33 -5.79
CA PHE A 717 -1.31 31.42 -7.24
C PHE A 717 -2.71 31.39 -7.86
N ILE A 718 -3.19 32.55 -8.31
CA ILE A 718 -4.55 32.69 -8.85
C ILE A 718 -4.83 31.69 -9.99
N PRO A 719 -3.91 31.44 -10.94
CA PRO A 719 -4.17 30.53 -12.05
C PRO A 719 -4.52 29.09 -11.65
N THR A 720 -3.96 28.54 -10.56
CA THR A 720 -4.33 27.18 -10.09
C THR A 720 -5.73 27.11 -9.50
N ARG A 721 -6.34 28.26 -9.20
CA ARG A 721 -7.69 28.36 -8.64
C ARG A 721 -8.75 28.63 -9.70
N THR A 722 -8.35 29.09 -10.88
CA THR A 722 -9.23 29.49 -11.98
C THR A 722 -9.19 28.52 -13.15
N ASP A 723 -8.00 27.97 -13.49
CA ASP A 723 -7.82 26.91 -14.48
C ASP A 723 -7.98 25.53 -13.82
N ILE A 724 -9.05 24.83 -14.19
CA ILE A 724 -9.45 23.52 -13.68
C ILE A 724 -8.41 22.40 -13.90
N HIS A 725 -7.47 22.57 -14.84
CA HIS A 725 -6.48 21.56 -15.22
C HIS A 725 -5.05 21.93 -14.83
N LEU A 726 -4.76 23.19 -14.50
CA LEU A 726 -3.38 23.65 -14.34
C LEU A 726 -2.60 22.90 -13.26
N GLY A 727 -3.18 22.74 -12.06
CA GLY A 727 -2.52 22.06 -10.95
C GLY A 727 -2.21 20.59 -11.25
N GLN A 728 -3.17 19.85 -11.84
CA GLN A 728 -2.95 18.46 -12.23
C GLN A 728 -1.89 18.34 -13.33
N ARG A 729 -1.94 19.20 -14.36
CA ARG A 729 -0.97 19.21 -15.47
C ARG A 729 0.46 19.47 -14.97
N TRP A 730 0.62 20.44 -14.08
CA TRP A 730 1.90 20.79 -13.48
C TRP A 730 2.54 19.61 -12.73
N LEU A 731 1.82 19.04 -11.78
CA LEU A 731 2.37 17.99 -10.92
C LEU A 731 2.63 16.70 -11.71
N THR A 732 1.76 16.39 -12.69
CA THR A 732 1.92 15.21 -13.55
C THR A 732 3.09 15.39 -14.53
N SER A 733 3.36 16.60 -15.05
CA SER A 733 4.51 16.81 -15.93
C SER A 733 5.83 16.68 -15.20
N MET A 734 5.92 17.26 -14.01
CA MET A 734 7.05 17.06 -13.09
C MET A 734 7.26 15.57 -12.79
N SER A 735 6.17 14.83 -12.51
CA SER A 735 6.25 13.38 -12.27
C SER A 735 6.81 12.59 -13.44
N LYS A 736 6.38 12.91 -14.67
CA LYS A 736 6.80 12.17 -15.87
C LYS A 736 8.28 12.37 -16.14
N ALA A 737 8.80 13.58 -15.93
CA ALA A 737 10.22 13.86 -16.03
C ALA A 737 11.01 13.15 -14.91
N ALA A 738 10.52 13.19 -13.67
CA ALA A 738 11.12 12.47 -12.54
C ALA A 738 11.21 10.97 -12.80
N GLU A 739 10.16 10.36 -13.37
CA GLU A 739 10.14 8.95 -13.78
C GLU A 739 11.19 8.66 -14.86
N HIS A 740 11.27 9.52 -15.88
CA HIS A 740 12.20 9.36 -16.99
C HIS A 740 13.67 9.45 -16.55
N ILE A 741 13.99 10.38 -15.64
CA ILE A 741 15.36 10.60 -15.16
C ILE A 741 15.74 9.67 -14.01
N GLY A 742 14.78 9.18 -13.23
CA GLY A 742 15.03 8.36 -12.05
C GLY A 742 15.23 9.15 -10.76
N VAL A 743 14.65 10.35 -10.66
CA VAL A 743 14.67 11.19 -9.45
C VAL A 743 13.36 10.99 -8.68
N ASN A 744 13.44 10.85 -7.36
CA ASN A 744 12.24 10.82 -6.52
C ASN A 744 11.84 12.21 -6.06
N ILE A 745 10.59 12.36 -5.61
CA ILE A 745 10.03 13.63 -5.16
C ILE A 745 9.61 13.54 -3.69
N GLN A 746 9.98 14.56 -2.91
CA GLN A 746 9.45 14.81 -1.56
C GLN A 746 8.46 15.98 -1.64
N TYR A 747 7.26 15.79 -1.08
CA TYR A 747 6.29 16.88 -0.93
C TYR A 747 6.38 17.54 0.43
N CYS A 748 6.41 18.86 0.44
CA CYS A 748 6.49 19.65 1.66
C CYS A 748 5.37 20.71 1.67
N MET A 749 4.80 20.96 2.85
CA MET A 749 3.58 21.77 3.05
C MET A 749 2.41 21.42 2.11
N SER A 750 2.22 20.12 1.87
CA SER A 750 1.17 19.61 0.99
C SER A 750 -0.22 19.69 1.63
N LEU A 751 -1.18 20.25 0.90
CA LEU A 751 -2.63 20.10 1.17
C LEU A 751 -3.12 18.66 0.90
N PRO A 752 -4.29 18.24 1.42
CA PRO A 752 -4.84 16.91 1.17
C PRO A 752 -5.08 16.59 -0.31
N ARG A 753 -5.39 17.60 -1.14
CA ARG A 753 -5.50 17.42 -2.60
C ARG A 753 -4.18 16.97 -3.25
N HIS A 754 -3.06 17.48 -2.75
CA HIS A 754 -1.73 17.04 -3.21
C HIS A 754 -1.46 15.61 -2.76
N ALA A 755 -1.87 15.27 -1.53
CA ALA A 755 -1.82 13.90 -1.03
C ALA A 755 -2.53 12.96 -2.02
N LEU A 756 -3.80 13.21 -2.32
CA LEU A 756 -4.56 12.38 -3.24
C LEU A 756 -3.98 12.39 -4.66
N GLN A 757 -3.48 13.54 -5.13
CA GLN A 757 -2.80 13.64 -6.43
C GLN A 757 -1.55 12.74 -6.53
N THR A 758 -0.93 12.35 -5.41
CA THR A 758 0.17 11.36 -5.43
C THR A 758 -0.26 10.00 -5.98
N LEU A 759 -1.56 9.66 -5.97
CA LEU A 759 -2.08 8.44 -6.58
C LEU A 759 -1.75 8.36 -8.09
N GLU A 760 -1.65 9.51 -8.76
CA GLU A 760 -1.27 9.63 -10.19
C GLU A 760 0.23 9.91 -10.39
N ILE A 761 1.01 10.02 -9.31
CA ILE A 761 2.41 10.50 -9.30
C ILE A 761 3.26 9.51 -8.49
N PRO A 762 3.65 8.37 -9.08
CA PRO A 762 4.30 7.28 -8.36
C PRO A 762 5.68 7.66 -7.78
N ARG A 763 6.36 8.67 -8.37
CA ARG A 763 7.67 9.18 -7.91
C ARG A 763 7.62 10.04 -6.64
N VAL A 764 6.45 10.45 -6.17
CA VAL A 764 6.34 11.01 -4.82
C VAL A 764 6.42 9.85 -3.83
N ALA A 765 7.63 9.60 -3.35
CA ALA A 765 7.96 8.50 -2.46
C ALA A 765 7.66 8.85 -0.99
N GLN A 766 7.74 10.13 -0.66
CA GLN A 766 7.67 10.61 0.72
C GLN A 766 7.13 12.05 0.82
N ALA A 767 6.63 12.43 2.00
CA ALA A 767 6.10 13.77 2.23
C ALA A 767 6.13 14.16 3.70
N ARG A 768 6.34 15.45 3.96
CA ARG A 768 6.34 16.01 5.31
C ARG A 768 4.95 15.94 5.94
N VAL A 769 4.87 15.37 7.14
CA VAL A 769 3.63 15.17 7.92
C VAL A 769 3.63 15.89 9.27
N SER A 770 4.61 16.77 9.47
CA SER A 770 4.91 17.49 10.71
C SER A 770 5.22 18.95 10.40
N ASP A 771 5.04 19.86 11.35
CA ASP A 771 5.52 21.25 11.21
C ASP A 771 7.06 21.36 11.23
N ASP A 772 7.59 22.57 11.06
CA ASP A 772 9.01 22.89 11.18
C ASP A 772 9.49 22.67 12.63
N TYR A 773 10.64 22.02 12.80
CA TYR A 773 11.21 21.69 14.11
C TYR A 773 11.59 22.93 14.93
N ALA A 774 11.91 24.06 14.31
CA ALA A 774 12.18 25.33 15.00
C ALA A 774 10.95 25.90 15.71
N VAL A 775 9.73 25.53 15.30
CA VAL A 775 8.49 25.85 16.05
C VAL A 775 8.47 25.05 17.35
N HIS A 776 8.86 23.77 17.29
CA HIS A 776 8.99 22.90 18.46
C HIS A 776 10.02 23.42 19.45
N LEU A 777 11.19 23.84 18.97
CA LEU A 777 12.25 24.35 19.84
C LEU A 777 11.86 25.65 20.58
N ARG A 778 10.80 26.34 20.13
CA ARG A 778 10.20 27.49 20.82
C ARG A 778 9.07 27.12 21.80
N GLN A 779 8.84 25.83 22.05
CA GLN A 779 7.76 25.28 22.89
C GLN A 779 6.35 25.67 22.45
N GLN A 780 6.16 25.97 21.16
CA GLN A 780 4.87 26.45 20.64
C GLN A 780 3.98 25.33 20.11
N ASP A 781 4.57 24.25 19.58
CA ASP A 781 3.83 23.10 19.06
C ASP A 781 4.56 21.77 19.26
N SER A 782 3.79 20.69 19.16
CA SER A 782 4.29 19.32 19.28
C SER A 782 4.55 18.73 17.89
N GLN A 783 5.62 19.16 17.23
CA GLN A 783 5.97 18.72 15.87
C GLN A 783 6.04 17.18 15.70
N TRP A 784 6.28 16.45 16.80
CA TRP A 784 6.24 14.99 16.88
C TRP A 784 4.81 14.38 16.80
N THR A 785 3.74 15.18 16.76
CA THR A 785 2.34 14.73 16.65
C THR A 785 1.96 14.39 15.20
N ILE A 786 2.49 13.29 14.68
CA ILE A 786 2.32 12.92 13.26
C ILE A 786 1.26 11.84 13.02
N GLY A 787 0.57 11.38 14.06
CA GLY A 787 -0.22 10.15 14.02
C GLY A 787 -1.36 10.15 13.02
N VAL A 788 -2.07 11.27 12.86
CA VAL A 788 -3.22 11.40 11.95
C VAL A 788 -2.76 11.52 10.49
N SER A 789 -1.87 12.46 10.20
CA SER A 789 -1.29 12.67 8.87
C SER A 789 -0.49 11.47 8.37
N SER A 790 0.17 10.72 9.26
CA SER A 790 0.84 9.46 8.91
C SER A 790 -0.13 8.39 8.42
N MET A 791 -1.38 8.35 8.94
CA MET A 791 -2.40 7.43 8.42
C MET A 791 -2.71 7.73 6.95
N LEU A 792 -2.89 9.02 6.60
CA LEU A 792 -3.21 9.43 5.24
C LEU A 792 -2.04 9.14 4.30
N ALA A 793 -0.82 9.55 4.66
CA ALA A 793 0.37 9.32 3.85
C ALA A 793 0.61 7.82 3.59
N ASP A 794 0.54 6.98 4.63
CA ASP A 794 0.74 5.54 4.48
C ASP A 794 -0.32 4.88 3.59
N ALA A 795 -1.59 5.25 3.78
CA ALA A 795 -2.72 4.69 3.05
C ALA A 795 -2.54 4.85 1.53
N ILE A 796 -2.12 6.03 1.10
CA ILE A 796 -1.85 6.35 -0.31
C ILE A 796 -0.44 5.93 -0.77
N GLY A 797 0.36 5.27 0.08
CA GLY A 797 1.66 4.71 -0.29
C GLY A 797 2.80 5.74 -0.35
N VAL A 798 2.72 6.81 0.44
CA VAL A 798 3.76 7.83 0.61
C VAL A 798 4.37 7.65 2.00
N ALA A 799 5.70 7.71 2.13
CA ALA A 799 6.34 7.61 3.44
C ALA A 799 6.12 8.92 4.23
N PRO A 800 5.59 8.86 5.46
CA PRO A 800 5.47 10.04 6.30
C PRO A 800 6.85 10.49 6.79
N TYR A 801 7.27 11.70 6.40
CA TYR A 801 8.51 12.32 6.82
C TYR A 801 8.26 13.22 8.04
N LYS A 802 8.88 12.87 9.17
CA LYS A 802 9.03 13.76 10.33
C LYS A 802 10.30 14.58 10.13
N VAL A 803 10.15 15.91 10.10
CA VAL A 803 11.23 16.85 9.74
C VAL A 803 12.52 16.65 10.58
N VAL A 804 13.62 17.21 10.10
CA VAL A 804 14.96 17.25 10.73
C VAL A 804 14.91 17.37 12.27
N PHE A 805 15.85 16.71 12.94
CA PHE A 805 15.98 16.75 14.40
C PHE A 805 17.41 17.06 14.85
N TRP A 806 17.56 17.46 16.11
CA TRP A 806 18.85 17.54 16.79
C TRP A 806 19.03 16.32 17.69
N SER A 807 20.17 15.66 17.59
CA SER A 807 20.54 14.57 18.47
C SER A 807 21.00 15.05 19.84
N ASN A 808 21.40 16.32 19.98
CA ASN A 808 21.73 16.95 21.26
C ASN A 808 20.72 18.00 21.71
N SER A 809 20.61 18.18 23.03
CA SER A 809 19.68 19.15 23.62
C SER A 809 20.12 20.59 23.41
N ILE A 810 21.42 20.85 23.29
CA ILE A 810 21.98 22.20 23.18
C ILE A 810 23.01 22.19 22.05
N GLU A 811 22.82 23.13 21.12
CA GLU A 811 23.77 23.39 20.04
C GLU A 811 24.21 24.87 20.08
N PRO A 812 25.33 25.16 20.76
CA PRO A 812 25.85 26.52 20.88
C PRO A 812 26.12 27.12 19.50
N GLY A 813 25.63 28.34 19.27
CA GLY A 813 25.80 29.05 18.00
C GLY A 813 24.68 28.81 16.98
N ALA A 814 23.66 28.00 17.30
CA ALA A 814 22.54 27.77 16.39
C ALA A 814 21.83 29.09 16.02
N PRO A 815 21.42 29.28 14.74
CA PRO A 815 20.95 30.57 14.21
C PRO A 815 19.51 30.96 14.62
N TYR A 816 18.96 30.34 15.67
CA TYR A 816 17.57 30.50 16.07
C TYR A 816 17.39 31.52 17.21
N ARG A 817 16.29 32.28 17.19
CA ARG A 817 16.00 33.33 18.18
C ARG A 817 15.50 32.70 19.51
N ALA A 818 16.06 33.15 20.64
CA ALA A 818 15.87 32.64 22.03
C ALA A 818 16.76 31.42 22.38
N PRO A 819 16.99 31.06 23.67
CA PRO A 819 17.67 29.82 24.01
C PRO A 819 16.87 28.62 23.49
N VAL A 820 17.36 28.05 22.41
CA VAL A 820 16.74 26.94 21.67
C VAL A 820 17.30 25.65 22.25
N MET A 821 16.42 24.81 22.78
CA MET A 821 16.78 23.54 23.42
C MET A 821 15.85 22.45 22.91
N GLU A 822 16.42 21.30 22.53
CA GLU A 822 15.64 20.08 22.32
C GLU A 822 15.50 19.35 23.68
N PRO A 823 14.30 19.33 24.29
CA PRO A 823 14.11 18.77 25.62
C PRO A 823 14.19 17.23 25.65
N VAL A 824 13.87 16.55 24.55
CA VAL A 824 13.79 15.07 24.48
C VAL A 824 14.29 14.55 23.12
N PRO A 825 15.61 14.64 22.81
CA PRO A 825 16.14 14.19 21.52
C PRO A 825 15.80 12.73 21.16
N ASP A 826 15.76 11.85 22.17
CA ASP A 826 15.38 10.44 22.01
C ASP A 826 13.95 10.27 21.44
N ARG A 827 13.01 11.16 21.78
CA ARG A 827 11.65 11.14 21.21
C ARG A 827 11.69 11.50 19.74
N GLU A 828 12.42 12.55 19.38
CA GLU A 828 12.49 13.04 18.01
C GLU A 828 13.09 12.01 17.06
N ILE A 829 14.16 11.33 17.50
CA ILE A 829 14.80 10.23 16.78
C ILE A 829 13.85 9.04 16.67
N LEU A 830 13.19 8.66 17.79
CA LEU A 830 12.25 7.55 17.80
C LEU A 830 11.07 7.77 16.85
N ILE A 831 10.46 8.96 16.89
CA ILE A 831 9.33 9.32 16.02
C ILE A 831 9.77 9.37 14.55
N ALA A 832 10.93 9.96 14.24
CA ALA A 832 11.48 9.93 12.88
C ALA A 832 11.67 8.49 12.38
N THR A 833 12.29 7.63 13.21
CA THR A 833 12.54 6.22 12.86
C THR A 833 11.24 5.44 12.64
N LEU A 834 10.27 5.60 13.54
CA LEU A 834 9.01 4.88 13.49
C LEU A 834 8.03 5.47 12.47
N SER A 835 8.28 6.66 11.92
CA SER A 835 7.50 7.24 10.82
C SER A 835 7.69 6.48 9.51
N THR A 836 8.70 5.62 9.39
CA THR A 836 9.06 4.92 8.14
C THR A 836 9.44 5.80 6.95
N GLY A 837 9.45 7.12 7.11
CA GLY A 837 10.03 8.08 6.17
C GLY A 837 11.52 8.31 6.42
N PRO A 838 12.08 9.40 5.87
CA PRO A 838 13.46 9.78 6.13
C PRO A 838 13.78 9.97 7.60
N VAL A 839 15.02 9.63 7.94
CA VAL A 839 15.61 9.91 9.24
C VAL A 839 16.88 10.69 8.98
N ALA A 840 16.87 11.97 9.34
CA ALA A 840 18.01 12.84 9.13
C ALA A 840 18.23 13.81 10.29
N SER A 841 19.48 13.83 10.78
CA SER A 841 19.95 14.80 11.76
C SER A 841 20.32 16.11 11.09
N GLY A 842 20.23 17.21 11.84
CA GLY A 842 20.66 18.55 11.43
C GLY A 842 21.68 19.18 12.38
N ASP A 843 22.36 18.38 13.19
CA ASP A 843 23.26 18.84 14.25
C ASP A 843 24.55 19.50 13.73
N ALA A 844 25.11 20.46 14.46
CA ALA A 844 26.47 20.93 14.21
C ALA A 844 27.52 19.80 14.25
N ILE A 845 28.59 19.94 13.46
CA ILE A 845 29.67 18.93 13.33
C ILE A 845 30.20 18.44 14.69
N ASN A 846 30.45 19.37 15.62
CA ASN A 846 31.03 19.03 16.93
C ASN A 846 29.98 18.68 18.00
N TYR A 847 28.70 18.74 17.67
CA TYR A 847 27.58 18.50 18.57
C TYR A 847 26.68 17.35 18.08
N THR A 848 27.13 16.55 17.12
CA THR A 848 26.40 15.34 16.72
C THR A 848 26.61 14.20 17.72
N ASP A 849 25.57 13.74 18.42
CA ASP A 849 25.60 12.53 19.26
C ASP A 849 25.47 11.27 18.38
N VAL A 850 26.60 10.86 17.81
CA VAL A 850 26.72 9.67 16.94
C VAL A 850 26.12 8.42 17.59
N LYS A 851 26.38 8.20 18.88
CA LYS A 851 25.89 6.99 19.58
C LYS A 851 24.37 6.97 19.66
N ARG A 852 23.75 8.13 19.87
CA ARG A 852 22.29 8.25 19.94
C ARG A 852 21.66 8.01 18.57
N ILE A 853 22.19 8.64 17.52
CA ILE A 853 21.67 8.48 16.15
C ILE A 853 21.83 7.02 15.68
N MET A 854 22.98 6.37 15.92
CA MET A 854 23.19 4.97 15.52
C MET A 854 22.22 3.96 16.17
N ARG A 855 21.36 4.36 17.12
CA ARG A 855 20.27 3.51 17.64
C ARG A 855 19.12 3.33 16.63
N CYS A 856 19.00 4.19 15.62
CA CYS A 856 17.95 4.10 14.61
C CYS A 856 18.36 3.36 13.33
N CYS A 857 19.62 2.98 13.17
CA CYS A 857 20.14 2.37 11.95
C CYS A 857 21.18 1.27 12.23
N SER A 858 21.46 0.44 11.23
CA SER A 858 22.60 -0.48 11.23
C SER A 858 23.93 0.24 11.00
N GLU A 859 25.03 -0.50 11.08
CA GLU A 859 26.39 0.04 10.90
C GLU A 859 26.61 0.70 9.52
N ASP A 860 25.92 0.23 8.49
CA ASP A 860 25.93 0.81 7.14
C ASP A 860 24.88 1.91 6.93
N GLY A 861 24.16 2.32 7.98
CA GLY A 861 23.18 3.40 7.95
C GLY A 861 21.78 3.01 7.49
N ALA A 862 21.49 1.72 7.27
CA ALA A 862 20.12 1.29 6.94
C ALA A 862 19.19 1.48 8.14
N ILE A 863 18.07 2.18 7.94
CA ILE A 863 17.15 2.56 9.02
C ILE A 863 16.40 1.34 9.56
N LEU A 864 16.43 1.15 10.88
CA LEU A 864 15.75 0.09 11.64
C LEU A 864 14.28 0.46 11.89
N LYS A 865 13.50 0.55 10.81
CA LYS A 865 12.10 0.95 10.83
C LYS A 865 11.12 -0.24 10.78
N PRO A 866 9.91 -0.07 11.32
CA PRO A 866 8.83 -1.05 11.15
C PRO A 866 8.30 -1.11 9.70
N ASP A 867 7.47 -2.11 9.39
CA ASP A 867 6.78 -2.21 8.10
C ASP A 867 5.64 -1.20 7.92
N ARG A 868 5.16 -0.62 9.02
CA ARG A 868 4.08 0.38 9.03
C ARG A 868 4.49 1.59 9.87
N PRO A 869 4.17 2.82 9.44
CA PRO A 869 4.42 3.98 10.27
C PRO A 869 3.60 3.96 11.57
N ILE A 870 4.09 4.71 12.55
CA ILE A 870 3.27 5.06 13.71
C ILE A 870 2.04 5.85 13.29
N THR A 871 0.89 5.44 13.83
CA THR A 871 -0.38 6.11 13.64
C THR A 871 -1.12 6.23 14.98
N MET A 872 -1.91 7.28 15.15
CA MET A 872 -2.75 7.47 16.34
C MET A 872 -3.73 6.31 16.47
N ILE A 873 -3.91 5.73 17.66
CA ILE A 873 -4.85 4.61 17.84
C ILE A 873 -6.32 5.06 17.75
N ASP A 874 -7.21 4.15 17.33
CA ASP A 874 -8.65 4.42 17.15
C ASP A 874 -9.32 5.03 18.39
N ALA A 875 -8.96 4.54 19.58
CA ALA A 875 -9.55 5.02 20.83
C ALA A 875 -9.33 6.53 21.05
N LEU A 876 -8.15 7.05 20.68
CA LEU A 876 -7.85 8.48 20.81
C LEU A 876 -8.59 9.32 19.76
N VAL A 877 -8.89 8.77 18.59
CA VAL A 877 -9.74 9.44 17.60
C VAL A 877 -11.15 9.67 18.15
N ALA A 878 -11.70 8.68 18.87
CA ALA A 878 -12.99 8.85 19.54
C ALA A 878 -12.92 9.83 20.71
N ASP A 879 -11.86 9.75 21.52
CA ASP A 879 -11.65 10.66 22.65
C ASP A 879 -11.48 12.10 22.18
N TRP A 880 -10.84 12.32 21.01
CA TRP A 880 -10.71 13.63 20.39
C TRP A 880 -12.09 14.27 20.12
N VAL A 881 -13.04 13.49 19.60
CA VAL A 881 -14.43 13.94 19.43
C VAL A 881 -15.13 14.20 20.76
N GLN A 882 -15.00 13.26 21.72
CA GLN A 882 -15.68 13.36 23.02
C GLN A 882 -15.19 14.54 23.87
N ASN A 883 -13.97 15.00 23.63
CA ASN A 883 -13.39 16.18 24.27
C ASN A 883 -13.57 17.46 23.44
N ASN A 884 -14.72 17.58 22.75
CA ASN A 884 -15.10 18.75 21.95
C ASN A 884 -14.04 19.16 20.90
N GLY A 885 -13.40 18.18 20.26
CA GLY A 885 -12.38 18.44 19.24
C GLY A 885 -11.02 18.83 19.79
N VAL A 886 -10.74 18.63 21.09
CA VAL A 886 -9.43 18.87 21.71
C VAL A 886 -8.70 17.55 21.96
N SER A 887 -7.59 17.31 21.25
CA SER A 887 -6.73 16.16 21.49
C SER A 887 -6.15 16.19 22.91
N GLN A 888 -6.15 15.05 23.60
CA GLN A 888 -5.63 14.91 24.97
C GLN A 888 -4.18 14.37 24.99
N GLY A 889 -3.52 14.32 23.83
CA GLY A 889 -2.18 13.76 23.66
C GLY A 889 -2.15 12.67 22.58
N GLU A 890 -1.00 12.00 22.46
CA GLU A 890 -0.79 10.96 21.45
C GLU A 890 -0.47 9.61 22.06
N LEU A 891 -1.06 8.57 21.49
CA LEU A 891 -0.72 7.18 21.71
C LEU A 891 -0.69 6.52 20.34
N TYR A 892 0.47 5.99 19.99
CA TYR A 892 0.73 5.45 18.67
C TYR A 892 0.70 3.93 18.65
N SER A 893 0.37 3.38 17.49
CA SER A 893 0.59 1.98 17.14
C SER A 893 1.38 1.86 15.85
N THR A 894 2.20 0.82 15.75
CA THR A 894 2.96 0.46 14.54
C THR A 894 3.00 -1.08 14.45
N ARG A 895 3.55 -1.63 13.36
CA ARG A 895 3.63 -3.06 13.13
C ARG A 895 4.87 -3.43 12.32
N SER A 896 5.53 -4.50 12.74
CA SER A 896 6.49 -5.24 11.92
C SER A 896 5.94 -6.62 11.55
N ILE A 897 6.20 -7.08 10.34
CA ILE A 897 5.89 -8.40 9.82
C ILE A 897 7.22 -9.15 9.81
N LEU A 898 7.43 -9.97 10.84
CA LEU A 898 8.59 -10.86 10.97
C LEU A 898 8.50 -12.06 10.03
#